data_AF-A0A2V9P9T9-F1
#
_entry.id   AF-A0A2V9P9T9-F1
#
_cell.length_a   1.000
_cell.length_b   1.000
_cell.length_c   1.000
_cell.angle_alpha   90.00
_cell.angle_beta   90.00
_cell.angle_gamma   90.00
#
_symmetry.space_group_name_H-M   'P 1'
#
loop_
_entity.id
_entity.type
_entity.pdbx_description
1 polymer ?
#
loop_
_entity_poly.entity_id
_entity_poly.type
_entity_poly.pdbx_seq_one_letter_code
_entity_poly.pdbx_strand_id
1 'polypeptide(L)'
;MVSLLGLAFVVPARGETAAFDLIGPKINVRVQRDHKTLPIAQVPNLQAGDRLWVHPDLPDSQSVHYLMVVVFLRGATNPPPDNWFTQVETWNKSVRQEGVYVTVPAEAEEAIVLLAPETGGAFNTLRTAVRGKPGAFVRAAQDLLQASLDRTRLEKYLEAVRETSATDPEQLKAKTTLLARSLNIRLDQQCFDKPSAQQVPCLTQNTDQLVLDDAHSQNMVATLTTGAPTDLIAQLSSTPNARSGYYSPYIGAVVDVVRILGTAHTAQYQYIPALALPRHDELNLRLNNPPSFRNPKSVLVVGLPPVRPTVAPPLRALDAAQISCLSKPGLVLAVDGAPLVYATEMAHDFVLHVEAKSGAGFDLPAKADAVHGGFGIENQPLPAAATNAEITGILRGDWGFGAFEGPHFHLRLSRPGQWLVESKDASALIVGREDILHIKSSDVSCVNEIVVRDEAGKETSLDWKTLKPDELEVKVPLQNASAGSLKMLVKKFGLRDSDEVPLHTYAEAGRLDFFSLHAGDSEGVLKGTRLDEVTSLEVNGMTFNPENLSRANQQDELRLVSHDPLVSAAFDAGVPIAARVTLMDGRALDLNGFVEPQRPKLTLLSKNIQQEASAPMIRLGNPEELPQDAHLNFFLKSQVPETFPPNEKVELATADDSFHVSLSMKDGNLTLQDSKTIFAVLDPMKLLGPSAFGLLKFRAVGADGVEGDWQPLVNLVRVPELKAVHCPTALPKAPAKTVATEREPEGGASTKEVTAPIKTATEKDPADKNSATNPQCVLTGDKLFLIDAISADPDFANPVTVPDGFVDAALSIPSPKGGTLYIKLRDDPATVNTAVVPMLAAQP
;
A
#
# COMPACT_ATOMS: atom_id res chain seq x y z
N MET A 1 47.76 -46.39 26.87
CA MET A 1 48.06 -45.86 25.52
C MET A 1 46.73 -45.76 24.77
N VAL A 2 46.40 -44.70 24.05
CA VAL A 2 47.14 -43.45 23.75
C VAL A 2 46.36 -42.25 24.33
N SER A 3 47.06 -41.19 24.74
CA SER A 3 46.44 -39.94 25.18
C SER A 3 46.37 -38.96 24.00
N LEU A 4 45.20 -38.36 23.75
CA LEU A 4 45.04 -37.30 22.76
C LEU A 4 44.49 -36.04 23.46
N LEU A 5 45.32 -35.01 23.57
CA LEU A 5 45.01 -33.80 24.31
C LEU A 5 44.26 -32.81 23.41
N GLY A 6 42.94 -32.70 23.59
CA GLY A 6 42.11 -31.76 22.84
C GLY A 6 42.37 -30.31 23.26
N LEU A 7 43.12 -29.56 22.45
CA LEU A 7 43.32 -28.13 22.65
C LEU A 7 42.05 -27.36 22.27
N ALA A 8 41.22 -27.04 23.27
CA ALA A 8 40.10 -26.13 23.09
C ALA A 8 40.62 -24.70 22.87
N PHE A 9 40.64 -24.24 21.62
CA PHE A 9 40.85 -22.82 21.31
C PHE A 9 39.63 -22.02 21.81
N VAL A 10 39.72 -21.51 23.04
CA VAL A 10 38.83 -20.46 23.52
C VAL A 10 39.17 -19.19 22.73
N VAL A 11 38.44 -18.97 21.65
CA VAL A 11 38.41 -17.66 20.99
C VAL A 11 37.85 -16.67 22.02
N PRO A 12 38.60 -15.64 22.43
CA PRO A 12 38.05 -14.63 23.33
C PRO A 12 36.98 -13.87 22.55
N ALA A 13 35.73 -13.97 23.01
CA ALA A 13 34.66 -13.13 22.51
C ALA A 13 35.00 -11.67 22.83
N ARG A 14 35.53 -10.94 21.84
CA ARG A 14 35.66 -9.49 21.91
C ARG A 14 34.25 -8.93 21.90
N GLY A 15 33.80 -8.39 23.04
CA GLY A 15 32.57 -7.62 23.09
C GLY A 15 32.73 -6.35 22.26
N GLU A 16 32.19 -6.34 21.05
CA GLU A 16 32.13 -5.16 20.18
C GLU A 16 31.04 -4.19 20.67
N THR A 17 31.24 -3.64 21.87
CA THR A 17 30.41 -2.56 22.42
C THR A 17 31.03 -1.21 22.08
N ALA A 18 30.91 -0.82 20.81
CA ALA A 18 31.27 0.51 20.32
C ALA A 18 30.08 1.50 20.32
N ALA A 19 28.90 1.06 20.77
CA ALA A 19 27.71 1.89 20.88
C ALA A 19 27.85 2.93 22.01
N PHE A 20 27.37 4.15 21.75
CA PHE A 20 27.31 5.24 22.73
C PHE A 20 25.89 5.34 23.32
N ASP A 21 25.53 4.37 24.16
CA ASP A 21 24.21 4.25 24.78
C ASP A 21 24.13 4.83 26.20
N LEU A 22 25.18 4.63 27.01
CA LEU A 22 25.25 5.07 28.40
C LEU A 22 25.13 6.58 28.54
N ILE A 23 24.36 7.05 29.53
CA ILE A 23 24.18 8.48 29.83
C ILE A 23 25.36 8.97 30.68
N GLY A 24 25.99 10.07 30.24
CA GLY A 24 27.04 10.77 30.99
C GLY A 24 26.51 11.90 31.89
N PRO A 25 27.39 12.57 32.66
CA PRO A 25 27.04 13.76 33.42
C PRO A 25 26.60 14.91 32.49
N LYS A 26 25.66 15.75 32.92
CA LYS A 26 25.25 16.92 32.15
C LYS A 26 26.24 18.09 32.32
N ILE A 27 26.42 18.85 31.25
CA ILE A 27 27.10 20.15 31.25
C ILE A 27 26.24 21.12 30.44
N ASN A 28 25.94 22.28 31.02
CA ASN A 28 25.29 23.37 30.32
C ASN A 28 26.36 24.31 29.75
N VAL A 29 26.23 24.69 28.49
CA VAL A 29 27.14 25.63 27.81
C VAL A 29 26.34 26.68 27.04
N ARG A 30 26.74 27.94 27.19
CA ARG A 30 26.33 29.06 26.33
C ARG A 30 27.56 29.77 25.80
N VAL A 31 27.46 30.37 24.62
CA VAL A 31 28.54 31.16 24.01
C VAL A 31 28.05 32.59 23.83
N GLN A 32 28.87 33.56 24.23
CA GLN A 32 28.62 34.97 24.00
C GLN A 32 29.66 35.55 23.03
N ARG A 33 29.18 36.14 21.93
CA ARG A 33 29.95 36.82 20.88
C ARG A 33 29.25 38.15 20.56
N ASP A 34 29.99 39.25 20.57
CA ASP A 34 29.46 40.60 20.27
C ASP A 34 28.15 40.95 21.00
N HIS A 35 28.10 40.59 22.28
CA HIS A 35 26.95 40.67 23.20
C HIS A 35 25.73 39.78 22.88
N LYS A 36 25.59 39.21 21.66
CA LYS A 36 24.64 38.10 21.39
C LYS A 36 25.10 36.88 22.22
N THR A 37 24.16 36.20 22.87
CA THR A 37 24.43 34.94 23.59
C THR A 37 23.58 33.86 22.94
N LEU A 38 24.21 32.74 22.57
CA LEU A 38 23.52 31.57 22.01
C LEU A 38 23.69 30.33 22.92
N PRO A 39 22.66 29.47 23.02
CA PRO A 39 22.79 28.11 23.54
C PRO A 39 23.78 27.31 22.69
N ILE A 40 24.53 26.37 23.30
CA ILE A 40 25.58 25.62 22.60
C ILE A 40 25.08 24.83 21.37
N ALA A 41 23.82 24.38 21.37
CA ALA A 41 23.21 23.71 20.22
C ALA A 41 23.07 24.59 18.97
N GLN A 42 23.06 25.92 19.12
CA GLN A 42 23.05 26.90 18.03
C GLN A 42 24.47 27.33 17.58
N VAL A 43 25.55 26.72 18.10
CA VAL A 43 26.92 27.18 17.84
C VAL A 43 27.72 26.17 16.99
N PRO A 44 27.80 26.36 15.66
CA PRO A 44 28.56 25.46 14.79
C PRO A 44 30.09 25.57 14.95
N ASN A 45 30.62 26.76 15.27
CA ASN A 45 32.05 26.96 15.57
C ASN A 45 32.23 28.12 16.57
N LEU A 46 33.22 27.98 17.46
CA LEU A 46 33.73 29.05 18.33
C LEU A 46 34.65 30.00 17.55
N GLN A 47 34.89 31.19 18.11
CA GLN A 47 35.88 32.16 17.63
C GLN A 47 36.71 32.73 18.79
N ALA A 48 37.92 33.19 18.50
CA ALA A 48 38.77 33.83 19.51
C ALA A 48 38.10 35.09 20.08
N GLY A 49 38.08 35.22 21.40
CA GLY A 49 37.36 36.28 22.11
C GLY A 49 35.93 35.91 22.56
N ASP A 50 35.34 34.82 22.05
CA ASP A 50 34.07 34.29 22.56
C ASP A 50 34.14 34.03 24.07
N ARG A 51 33.06 34.29 24.79
CA ARG A 51 32.93 33.96 26.22
C ARG A 51 32.01 32.77 26.40
N LEU A 52 32.58 31.61 26.71
CA LEU A 52 31.86 30.41 27.09
C LEU A 52 31.40 30.55 28.54
N TRP A 53 30.10 30.48 28.78
CA TRP A 53 29.55 30.16 30.10
C TRP A 53 29.43 28.64 30.19
N VAL A 54 30.08 28.03 31.18
CA VAL A 54 30.07 26.58 31.40
C VAL A 54 29.57 26.31 32.82
N HIS A 55 28.50 25.52 32.94
CA HIS A 55 27.83 25.23 34.21
C HIS A 55 27.62 23.71 34.37
N PRO A 56 28.09 23.09 35.47
CA PRO A 56 27.94 21.67 35.71
C PRO A 56 26.56 21.36 36.33
N ASP A 57 25.65 20.77 35.54
CA ASP A 57 24.32 20.33 35.99
C ASP A 57 24.42 18.94 36.64
N LEU A 58 24.95 18.91 37.86
CA LEU A 58 25.20 17.69 38.63
C LEU A 58 24.21 17.58 39.80
N PRO A 59 23.48 16.46 39.97
CA PRO A 59 22.52 16.30 41.05
C PRO A 59 23.14 16.47 42.43
N ASP A 60 22.46 17.14 43.36
CA ASP A 60 22.92 17.32 44.75
C ASP A 60 23.11 16.01 45.53
N SER A 61 22.56 14.90 45.03
CA SER A 61 22.75 13.54 45.56
C SER A 61 24.05 12.86 45.08
N GLN A 62 24.84 13.50 44.21
CA GLN A 62 26.04 12.91 43.62
C GLN A 62 27.20 12.82 44.65
N SER A 63 27.54 11.59 45.05
CA SER A 63 28.54 11.30 46.09
C SER A 63 30.00 11.39 45.63
N VAL A 64 30.26 11.64 44.34
CA VAL A 64 31.60 11.84 43.78
C VAL A 64 31.69 13.20 43.14
N HIS A 65 32.70 13.97 43.53
CA HIS A 65 33.00 15.26 42.92
C HIS A 65 33.77 15.07 41.61
N TYR A 66 33.36 15.77 40.56
CA TYR A 66 34.10 15.86 39.30
C TYR A 66 34.94 17.13 39.27
N LEU A 67 36.24 17.01 39.01
CA LEU A 67 37.03 18.12 38.52
C LEU A 67 36.74 18.30 37.03
N MET A 68 36.19 19.46 36.67
CA MET A 68 36.02 19.87 35.30
C MET A 68 37.22 20.74 34.88
N VAL A 69 37.74 20.52 33.67
CA VAL A 69 38.81 21.35 33.10
C VAL A 69 38.44 21.72 31.67
N VAL A 70 38.27 23.01 31.41
CA VAL A 70 38.12 23.55 30.05
C VAL A 70 39.52 23.76 29.47
N VAL A 71 39.78 23.25 28.27
CA VAL A 71 41.11 23.27 27.64
C VAL A 71 41.00 23.70 26.18
N PHE A 72 41.86 24.64 25.78
CA PHE A 72 42.05 25.02 24.37
C PHE A 72 43.33 24.39 23.80
N LEU A 73 43.34 24.14 22.50
CA LEU A 73 44.46 23.50 21.78
C LEU A 73 44.88 24.33 20.56
N ARG A 74 46.16 24.25 20.18
CA ARG A 74 46.81 25.02 19.09
C ARG A 74 47.30 24.07 17.98
N GLY A 75 46.38 23.24 17.50
CA GLY A 75 46.71 22.18 16.55
C GLY A 75 47.53 21.04 17.14
N ALA A 76 47.80 20.03 16.32
CA ALA A 76 48.24 18.72 16.80
C ALA A 76 49.71 18.65 17.30
N THR A 77 50.55 19.63 16.95
CA THR A 77 52.00 19.61 17.19
C THR A 77 52.46 20.55 18.30
N ASN A 78 51.65 21.54 18.69
CA ASN A 78 52.05 22.57 19.66
C ASN A 78 51.38 22.32 21.03
N PRO A 79 52.15 22.08 22.11
CA PRO A 79 51.59 21.99 23.45
C PRO A 79 50.91 23.31 23.87
N PRO A 80 49.64 23.30 24.31
CA PRO A 80 48.95 24.53 24.72
C PRO A 80 49.65 25.21 25.93
N PRO A 81 49.63 26.55 26.01
CA PRO A 81 50.07 27.31 27.18
C PRO A 81 49.36 26.93 28.49
N ASP A 82 49.99 27.20 29.64
CA ASP A 82 49.42 26.86 30.95
C ASP A 82 48.14 27.64 31.30
N ASN A 83 47.99 28.86 30.80
CA ASN A 83 46.79 29.68 30.97
C ASN A 83 45.64 29.29 30.03
N TRP A 84 45.79 28.25 29.20
CA TRP A 84 44.71 27.70 28.36
C TRP A 84 43.96 26.55 29.05
N PHE A 85 44.27 26.27 30.32
CA PHE A 85 43.62 25.28 31.17
C PHE A 85 42.85 25.98 32.29
N THR A 86 41.52 26.00 32.24
CA THR A 86 40.70 26.55 33.33
C THR A 86 40.21 25.42 34.24
N GLN A 87 40.67 25.41 35.49
CA GLN A 87 40.19 24.51 36.53
C GLN A 87 38.80 24.95 37.01
N VAL A 88 37.82 24.03 37.01
CA VAL A 88 36.47 24.27 37.51
C VAL A 88 36.09 23.16 38.50
N GLU A 89 36.01 23.54 39.78
CA GLU A 89 35.64 22.66 40.88
C GLU A 89 34.11 22.56 40.97
N THR A 90 33.52 21.53 40.37
CA THR A 90 32.06 21.42 40.21
C THR A 90 31.27 21.32 41.51
N TRP A 91 31.94 21.08 42.64
CA TRP A 91 31.33 21.05 43.98
C TRP A 91 31.26 22.44 44.64
N ASN A 92 32.02 23.43 44.15
CA ASN A 92 32.05 24.79 44.68
C ASN A 92 30.68 25.46 44.54
N LYS A 93 30.22 26.16 45.59
CA LYS A 93 28.86 26.72 45.65
C LYS A 93 28.60 27.77 44.57
N SER A 94 29.54 28.68 44.29
CA SER A 94 29.38 29.68 43.23
C SER A 94 29.31 29.00 41.86
N VAL A 95 30.22 28.05 41.58
CA VAL A 95 30.22 27.26 40.34
C VAL A 95 28.89 26.55 40.09
N ARG A 96 28.27 25.94 41.11
CA ARG A 96 26.97 25.27 41.00
C ARG A 96 25.76 26.21 40.84
N GLN A 97 25.87 27.48 41.26
CA GLN A 97 24.76 28.43 41.23
C GLN A 97 24.86 29.44 40.08
N GLU A 98 26.07 29.74 39.61
CA GLU A 98 26.38 30.85 38.70
C GLU A 98 27.16 30.39 37.45
N GLY A 99 27.75 29.18 37.47
CA GLY A 99 28.63 28.68 36.42
C GLY A 99 30.01 29.35 36.43
N VAL A 100 30.78 29.15 35.36
CA VAL A 100 32.09 29.80 35.14
C VAL A 100 32.16 30.37 33.72
N TYR A 101 32.70 31.58 33.58
CA TYR A 101 33.01 32.17 32.28
C TYR A 101 34.46 31.91 31.88
N VAL A 102 34.66 31.42 30.67
CA VAL A 102 35.98 31.16 30.05
C VAL A 102 36.03 31.86 28.70
N THR A 103 37.05 32.68 28.46
CA THR A 103 37.25 33.36 27.15
C THR A 103 38.11 32.49 26.24
N VAL A 104 37.70 32.32 24.98
CA VAL A 104 38.50 31.62 23.95
C VAL A 104 39.78 32.41 23.65
N PRO A 105 40.98 31.83 23.81
CA PRO A 105 42.23 32.48 23.49
C PRO A 105 42.37 32.82 22.00
N ALA A 106 43.15 33.86 21.69
CA ALA A 106 43.72 34.01 20.36
C ALA A 106 44.61 32.80 20.02
N GLU A 107 44.66 32.43 18.74
CA GLU A 107 45.40 31.26 18.22
C GLU A 107 44.89 29.88 18.71
N ALA A 108 43.75 29.79 19.40
CA ALA A 108 43.10 28.51 19.65
C ALA A 108 42.47 27.98 18.35
N GLU A 109 42.54 26.66 18.16
CA GLU A 109 41.97 25.95 17.00
C GLU A 109 40.90 24.92 17.42
N GLU A 110 41.05 24.31 18.60
CA GLU A 110 40.09 23.35 19.16
C GLU A 110 39.83 23.65 20.64
N ALA A 111 38.68 23.21 21.15
CA ALA A 111 38.31 23.29 22.56
C ALA A 111 37.73 21.96 23.06
N ILE A 112 38.08 21.56 24.27
CA ILE A 112 37.58 20.35 24.93
C ILE A 112 37.23 20.62 26.40
N VAL A 113 36.36 19.78 26.95
CA VAL A 113 36.15 19.68 28.40
C VAL A 113 36.58 18.29 28.88
N LEU A 114 37.37 18.26 29.95
CA LEU A 114 37.73 17.04 30.67
C LEU A 114 36.93 16.96 31.97
N LEU A 115 36.24 15.85 32.20
CA LEU A 115 35.63 15.52 33.50
C LEU A 115 36.37 14.35 34.13
N ALA A 116 37.09 14.59 35.22
CA ALA A 116 37.78 13.56 36.00
C ALA A 116 37.23 13.50 37.44
N PRO A 117 37.11 12.32 38.07
CA PRO A 117 36.85 12.25 39.51
C PRO A 117 37.94 12.98 40.31
N GLU A 118 37.54 13.71 41.35
CA GLU A 118 38.45 14.45 42.22
C GLU A 118 39.55 13.54 42.78
N THR A 119 40.80 14.03 42.69
CA THR A 119 41.93 13.55 43.50
C THR A 119 42.92 14.70 43.68
N GLY A 120 43.58 14.76 44.84
CA GLY A 120 44.65 15.73 45.10
C GLY A 120 45.73 15.71 44.01
N GLY A 121 45.82 16.80 43.24
CA GLY A 121 46.75 16.95 42.11
C GLY A 121 46.18 16.68 40.71
N ALA A 122 44.92 16.25 40.57
CA ALA A 122 44.28 15.89 39.29
C ALA A 122 44.51 16.90 38.16
N PHE A 123 44.31 18.19 38.42
CA PHE A 123 44.51 19.27 37.43
C PHE A 123 45.90 19.24 36.79
N ASN A 124 46.95 19.03 37.58
CA ASN A 124 48.32 18.98 37.08
C ASN A 124 48.55 17.73 36.21
N THR A 125 48.03 16.57 36.62
CA THR A 125 48.15 15.34 35.82
C THR A 125 47.41 15.45 34.48
N LEU A 126 46.19 15.99 34.46
CA LEU A 126 45.43 16.24 33.23
C LEU A 126 46.15 17.23 32.31
N ARG A 127 46.61 18.37 32.85
CA ARG A 127 47.37 19.39 32.12
C ARG A 127 48.66 18.81 31.51
N THR A 128 49.42 18.03 32.27
CA THR A 128 50.64 17.35 31.77
C THR A 128 50.32 16.33 30.68
N ALA A 129 49.23 15.56 30.80
CA ALA A 129 48.84 14.57 29.79
C ALA A 129 48.45 15.22 28.45
N VAL A 130 47.65 16.30 28.48
CA VAL A 130 47.29 17.05 27.26
C VAL A 130 48.51 17.71 26.63
N ARG A 131 49.33 18.42 27.42
CA ARG A 131 50.55 19.08 26.91
C ARG A 131 51.60 18.07 26.40
N GLY A 132 51.62 16.85 26.93
CA GLY A 132 52.50 15.78 26.45
C GLY A 132 52.03 15.09 25.16
N LYS A 133 50.75 15.17 24.80
CA LYS A 133 50.17 14.52 23.60
C LYS A 133 49.06 15.36 22.93
N PRO A 134 49.29 16.65 22.58
CA PRO A 134 48.23 17.54 22.11
C PRO A 134 47.48 16.99 20.88
N GLY A 135 48.20 16.42 19.91
CA GLY A 135 47.60 15.80 18.71
C GLY A 135 46.68 14.62 18.95
N ALA A 136 46.78 13.93 20.10
CA ALA A 136 45.81 12.90 20.47
C ALA A 136 44.46 13.53 20.88
N PHE A 137 44.51 14.66 21.59
CA PHE A 137 43.32 15.38 22.03
C PHE A 137 42.69 16.23 20.90
N VAL A 138 43.50 16.80 20.01
CA VAL A 138 43.01 17.51 18.80
C VAL A 138 42.23 16.55 17.89
N ARG A 139 42.82 15.40 17.51
CA ARG A 139 42.11 14.44 16.66
C ARG A 139 40.89 13.86 17.38
N ALA A 140 41.00 13.53 18.67
CA ALA A 140 39.84 13.07 19.43
C ALA A 140 38.71 14.11 19.44
N ALA A 141 38.97 15.41 19.56
CA ALA A 141 37.94 16.45 19.49
C ALA A 141 37.25 16.50 18.11
N GLN A 142 38.03 16.44 17.03
CA GLN A 142 37.54 16.47 15.65
C GLN A 142 36.66 15.25 15.32
N ASP A 143 37.14 14.05 15.65
CA ASP A 143 36.43 12.80 15.42
C ASP A 143 35.19 12.67 16.33
N LEU A 144 35.25 13.14 17.59
CA LEU A 144 34.10 13.22 18.50
C LEU A 144 33.01 14.16 17.98
N LEU A 145 33.40 15.30 17.41
CA LEU A 145 32.46 16.26 16.82
C LEU A 145 31.73 15.62 15.64
N GLN A 146 32.46 15.03 14.69
CA GLN A 146 31.87 14.35 13.54
C GLN A 146 30.91 13.24 13.98
N ALA A 147 31.35 12.37 14.89
CA ALA A 147 30.50 11.29 15.42
C ALA A 147 29.26 11.83 16.18
N SER A 148 29.36 12.98 16.84
CA SER A 148 28.21 13.61 17.52
C SER A 148 27.20 14.21 16.53
N LEU A 149 27.66 14.82 15.43
CA LEU A 149 26.79 15.29 14.34
C LEU A 149 26.08 14.11 13.65
N ASP A 150 26.83 13.06 13.32
CA ASP A 150 26.31 11.83 12.71
C ASP A 150 25.27 11.14 13.62
N ARG A 151 25.55 11.06 14.93
CA ARG A 151 24.60 10.55 15.92
C ARG A 151 23.34 11.42 16.02
N THR A 152 23.48 12.74 15.90
CA THR A 152 22.33 13.67 15.92
C THR A 152 21.44 13.50 14.69
N ARG A 153 22.02 13.36 13.49
CA ARG A 153 21.27 13.01 12.25
C ARG A 153 20.51 11.70 12.42
N LEU A 154 21.16 10.68 12.97
CA LEU A 154 20.56 9.37 13.24
C LEU A 154 19.42 9.43 14.26
N GLU A 155 19.59 10.15 15.37
CA GLU A 155 18.51 10.29 16.37
C GLU A 155 17.28 11.02 15.79
N LYS A 156 17.48 12.03 14.93
CA LYS A 156 16.37 12.71 14.25
C LYS A 156 15.60 11.79 13.28
N TYR A 157 16.29 10.91 12.57
CA TYR A 157 15.67 9.87 11.74
C TYR A 157 14.88 8.86 12.59
N LEU A 158 15.48 8.35 13.66
CA LEU A 158 14.85 7.36 14.56
C LEU A 158 13.61 7.92 15.29
N GLU A 159 13.60 9.21 15.60
CA GLU A 159 12.44 9.94 16.13
C GLU A 159 11.31 9.98 15.09
N ALA A 160 11.57 10.55 13.91
CA ALA A 160 10.55 10.77 12.88
C ALA A 160 10.00 9.47 12.26
N VAL A 161 10.79 8.39 12.17
CA VAL A 161 10.31 7.06 11.74
C VAL A 161 9.31 6.49 12.76
N ARG A 162 9.59 6.63 14.06
CA ARG A 162 8.66 6.18 15.13
C ARG A 162 7.38 7.01 15.13
N GLU A 163 7.50 8.33 15.08
CA GLU A 163 6.36 9.25 15.01
C GLU A 163 5.46 8.97 13.80
N THR A 164 6.05 8.85 12.60
CA THR A 164 5.31 8.49 11.38
C THR A 164 4.61 7.13 11.55
N SER A 165 5.29 6.11 12.06
CA SER A 165 4.68 4.78 12.24
C SER A 165 3.51 4.74 13.24
N ALA A 166 3.45 5.71 14.16
CA ALA A 166 2.39 5.82 15.17
C ALA A 166 1.22 6.74 14.75
N THR A 167 1.45 7.65 13.78
CA THR A 167 0.48 8.68 13.37
C THR A 167 -0.08 8.46 11.96
N ASP A 168 0.73 7.91 11.06
CA ASP A 168 0.44 7.79 9.63
C ASP A 168 1.22 6.60 9.03
N PRO A 169 0.80 5.34 9.36
CA PRO A 169 1.52 4.14 8.95
C PRO A 169 1.44 3.88 7.44
N GLU A 170 0.42 4.40 6.75
CA GLU A 170 0.27 4.24 5.30
C GLU A 170 1.31 5.06 4.53
N GLN A 171 1.62 6.28 4.99
CA GLN A 171 2.67 7.12 4.38
C GLN A 171 4.09 6.74 4.83
N LEU A 172 4.28 5.75 5.71
CA LEU A 172 5.58 5.39 6.28
C LEU A 172 6.67 5.17 5.22
N LYS A 173 6.35 4.51 4.10
CA LYS A 173 7.31 4.29 2.98
C LYS A 173 7.73 5.59 2.30
N ALA A 174 6.77 6.46 2.00
CA ALA A 174 7.03 7.74 1.33
C ALA A 174 7.82 8.70 2.24
N LYS A 175 7.31 8.93 3.45
CA LYS A 175 7.93 9.80 4.47
C LYS A 175 9.32 9.33 4.87
N THR A 176 9.51 8.03 5.14
CA THR A 176 10.85 7.50 5.50
C THR A 176 11.85 7.62 4.35
N THR A 177 11.42 7.42 3.09
CA THR A 177 12.30 7.58 1.92
C THR A 177 12.73 9.04 1.72
N LEU A 178 11.81 9.98 1.93
CA LEU A 178 12.08 11.42 1.84
C LEU A 178 12.98 11.91 2.98
N LEU A 179 12.69 11.48 4.21
CA LEU A 179 13.47 11.71 5.42
C LEU A 179 14.91 11.18 5.31
N ALA A 180 15.08 9.96 4.81
CA ALA A 180 16.39 9.34 4.62
C ALA A 180 17.25 10.14 3.62
N ARG A 181 16.65 10.66 2.54
CA ARG A 181 17.33 11.56 1.61
C ARG A 181 17.75 12.86 2.32
N SER A 182 16.82 13.55 2.98
CA SER A 182 17.08 14.87 3.57
C SER A 182 18.05 14.85 4.77
N LEU A 183 18.15 13.75 5.51
CA LEU A 183 19.17 13.56 6.56
C LEU A 183 20.47 12.91 6.06
N ASN A 184 20.54 12.54 4.77
CA ASN A 184 21.63 11.78 4.16
C ASN A 184 21.95 10.49 4.94
N ILE A 185 20.95 9.61 5.00
CA ILE A 185 20.96 8.32 5.70
C ILE A 185 20.61 7.20 4.69
N ARG A 186 21.33 6.09 4.80
CA ARG A 186 21.11 4.89 4.00
C ARG A 186 19.84 4.17 4.46
N LEU A 187 18.95 3.91 3.51
CA LEU A 187 17.68 3.24 3.73
C LEU A 187 17.68 1.84 3.07
N ASP A 188 17.35 0.80 3.81
CA ASP A 188 17.05 -0.52 3.24
C ASP A 188 15.58 -0.57 2.80
N GLN A 189 15.38 -0.53 1.48
CA GLN A 189 14.05 -0.60 0.87
C GLN A 189 13.34 -1.94 1.14
N GLN A 190 14.08 -3.04 1.38
CA GLN A 190 13.52 -4.37 1.70
C GLN A 190 12.87 -4.43 3.08
N CYS A 191 12.99 -3.38 3.90
CA CYS A 191 12.24 -3.25 5.13
C CYS A 191 10.75 -2.96 4.88
N PHE A 192 10.38 -2.27 3.79
CA PHE A 192 8.98 -1.96 3.50
C PHE A 192 8.19 -3.15 2.92
N ASP A 193 8.89 -4.17 2.41
CA ASP A 193 8.28 -5.38 1.87
C ASP A 193 7.95 -6.39 2.99
N LYS A 194 8.23 -6.05 4.26
CA LYS A 194 7.89 -6.85 5.45
C LYS A 194 6.50 -6.51 5.99
N PRO A 195 5.85 -7.40 6.74
CA PRO A 195 4.61 -7.08 7.47
C PRO A 195 4.79 -5.83 8.34
N SER A 196 3.76 -4.98 8.44
CA SER A 196 3.81 -3.66 9.10
C SER A 196 4.52 -3.66 10.46
N ALA A 197 4.18 -4.61 11.34
CA ALA A 197 4.78 -4.77 12.66
C ALA A 197 6.31 -5.07 12.66
N GLN A 198 6.88 -5.48 11.53
CA GLN A 198 8.32 -5.75 11.34
C GLN A 198 9.05 -4.62 10.60
N GLN A 199 8.34 -3.67 9.97
CA GLN A 199 8.95 -2.61 9.18
C GLN A 199 9.81 -1.68 10.06
N VAL A 200 9.25 -1.13 11.14
CA VAL A 200 10.01 -0.24 12.06
C VAL A 200 11.19 -0.96 12.73
N PRO A 201 11.06 -2.20 13.26
CA PRO A 201 12.22 -2.97 13.70
C PRO A 201 13.31 -3.12 12.64
N CYS A 202 12.97 -3.35 11.38
CA CYS A 202 13.94 -3.44 10.29
C CYS A 202 14.61 -2.09 9.98
N LEU A 203 13.81 -1.03 9.83
CA LEU A 203 14.26 0.35 9.56
C LEU A 203 15.13 0.95 10.67
N THR A 204 15.16 0.31 11.85
CA THR A 204 15.92 0.72 13.03
C THR A 204 16.93 -0.34 13.50
N GLN A 205 17.20 -1.37 12.70
CA GLN A 205 18.32 -2.31 12.91
C GLN A 205 19.61 -1.76 12.30
N ASN A 206 20.76 -2.16 12.86
CA ASN A 206 22.10 -1.80 12.39
C ASN A 206 22.33 -0.27 12.25
N THR A 207 21.71 0.53 13.13
CA THR A 207 21.65 2.01 13.05
C THR A 207 22.98 2.68 12.76
N ASP A 208 24.04 2.17 13.35
CA ASP A 208 25.38 2.76 13.31
C ASP A 208 26.07 2.55 11.94
N GLN A 209 25.51 1.67 11.09
CA GLN A 209 25.91 1.49 9.70
C GLN A 209 25.06 2.29 8.69
N LEU A 210 24.00 2.97 9.16
CA LEU A 210 23.06 3.69 8.27
C LEU A 210 23.51 5.12 7.93
N VAL A 211 24.37 5.74 8.73
CA VAL A 211 24.79 7.13 8.46
C VAL A 211 25.75 7.17 7.27
N LEU A 212 25.43 7.98 6.26
CA LEU A 212 26.29 8.27 5.12
C LEU A 212 27.12 9.53 5.38
N ASP A 213 28.31 9.61 4.77
CA ASP A 213 29.21 10.76 4.90
C ASP A 213 28.54 12.04 4.38
N ASP A 214 28.69 13.14 5.12
CA ASP A 214 28.28 14.44 4.63
C ASP A 214 29.32 14.90 3.60
N ALA A 215 28.96 14.74 2.32
CA ALA A 215 29.80 15.07 1.17
C ALA A 215 30.17 16.57 1.07
N HIS A 216 29.77 17.41 2.03
CA HIS A 216 30.17 18.82 2.14
C HIS A 216 31.09 19.09 3.34
N SER A 217 31.45 18.07 4.13
CA SER A 217 32.49 18.15 5.17
C SER A 217 33.89 18.43 4.62
N GLN A 218 34.15 18.11 3.34
CA GLN A 218 35.42 18.34 2.66
C GLN A 218 35.36 19.56 1.73
N ASN A 219 35.97 20.67 2.16
CA ASN A 219 35.91 21.97 1.48
C ASN A 219 36.49 21.99 0.05
N MET A 220 35.70 22.53 -0.89
CA MET A 220 36.01 23.08 -2.23
C MET A 220 36.77 22.24 -3.28
N VAL A 221 37.79 21.46 -2.90
CA VAL A 221 38.73 20.84 -3.87
C VAL A 221 38.06 19.78 -4.74
N ALA A 222 37.16 18.98 -4.15
CA ALA A 222 36.30 18.06 -4.90
C ALA A 222 35.32 18.80 -5.82
N THR A 223 34.68 19.85 -5.33
CA THR A 223 33.69 20.66 -6.06
C THR A 223 34.26 21.35 -7.30
N LEU A 224 35.56 21.67 -7.29
CA LEU A 224 36.29 22.25 -8.43
C LEU A 224 36.86 21.22 -9.42
N THR A 225 36.80 19.92 -9.10
CA THR A 225 37.40 18.86 -9.94
C THR A 225 36.40 17.86 -10.51
N THR A 226 35.25 17.65 -9.85
CA THR A 226 34.16 16.79 -10.35
C THR A 226 32.84 17.58 -10.44
N GLY A 227 32.41 17.90 -11.65
CA GLY A 227 31.09 18.51 -11.89
C GLY A 227 29.95 17.52 -11.59
N ALA A 228 28.84 18.04 -11.05
CA ALA A 228 27.62 17.32 -10.64
C ALA A 228 27.83 16.23 -9.54
N PRO A 229 27.47 16.51 -8.27
CA PRO A 229 27.69 15.56 -7.16
C PRO A 229 26.79 14.31 -7.19
N THR A 230 25.71 14.32 -7.96
CA THR A 230 24.76 13.20 -8.08
C THR A 230 25.35 11.96 -8.75
N ASP A 231 26.30 12.14 -9.67
CA ASP A 231 26.90 11.03 -10.43
C ASP A 231 27.91 10.23 -9.57
N LEU A 232 28.49 10.84 -8.53
CA LEU A 232 29.45 10.16 -7.65
C LEU A 232 28.82 8.98 -6.89
N ILE A 233 27.57 9.13 -6.41
CA ILE A 233 26.84 8.06 -5.73
C ILE A 233 26.53 6.90 -6.69
N ALA A 234 26.14 7.21 -7.93
CA ALA A 234 25.89 6.21 -8.97
C ALA A 234 27.19 5.47 -9.34
N GLN A 235 28.27 6.19 -9.64
CA GLN A 235 29.55 5.60 -10.04
C GLN A 235 30.18 4.76 -8.93
N LEU A 236 30.16 5.21 -7.67
CA LEU A 236 30.66 4.43 -6.53
C LEU A 236 29.94 3.07 -6.40
N SER A 237 28.62 3.05 -6.57
CA SER A 237 27.80 1.82 -6.49
C SER A 237 28.17 0.75 -7.53
N SER A 238 28.77 1.16 -8.66
CA SER A 238 29.12 0.28 -9.77
C SER A 238 30.45 -0.46 -9.61
N THR A 239 31.28 -0.07 -8.64
CA THR A 239 32.64 -0.62 -8.48
C THR A 239 32.65 -1.96 -7.72
N PRO A 240 33.47 -2.96 -8.11
CA PRO A 240 33.51 -4.26 -7.42
C PRO A 240 33.83 -4.17 -5.91
N ASN A 241 34.64 -3.21 -5.51
CA ASN A 241 35.04 -2.99 -4.11
C ASN A 241 33.88 -2.49 -3.22
N ALA A 242 32.82 -1.91 -3.79
CA ALA A 242 31.65 -1.47 -3.03
C ALA A 242 30.84 -2.63 -2.42
N ARG A 243 31.07 -3.88 -2.85
CA ARG A 243 30.44 -5.08 -2.28
C ARG A 243 31.14 -5.61 -1.02
N SER A 244 32.33 -5.12 -0.66
CA SER A 244 33.11 -5.61 0.49
C SER A 244 33.23 -4.56 1.60
N GLY A 245 32.13 -4.29 2.30
CA GLY A 245 32.12 -3.75 3.67
C GLY A 245 32.88 -2.43 3.90
N TYR A 246 32.44 -1.34 3.29
CA TYR A 246 32.76 -0.01 3.82
C TYR A 246 32.01 0.21 5.15
N TYR A 247 32.75 0.59 6.20
CA TYR A 247 32.15 1.03 7.46
C TYR A 247 31.52 2.41 7.30
N SER A 248 30.49 2.73 8.08
CA SER A 248 29.98 4.10 8.18
C SER A 248 31.07 5.02 8.77
N PRO A 249 31.20 6.28 8.31
CA PRO A 249 32.15 7.25 8.87
C PRO A 249 32.01 7.41 10.39
N TYR A 250 30.78 7.32 10.90
CA TYR A 250 30.48 7.30 12.34
C TYR A 250 31.26 6.21 13.08
N ILE A 251 31.21 4.96 12.60
CA ILE A 251 31.96 3.83 13.20
C ILE A 251 33.47 4.05 13.07
N GLY A 252 33.94 4.58 11.94
CA GLY A 252 35.35 4.90 11.72
C GLY A 252 35.89 5.88 12.76
N ALA A 253 35.23 7.03 12.90
CA ALA A 253 35.57 8.06 13.89
C ALA A 253 35.54 7.50 15.32
N VAL A 254 34.49 6.76 15.70
CA VAL A 254 34.37 6.14 17.02
C VAL A 254 35.53 5.18 17.33
N VAL A 255 35.88 4.29 16.40
CA VAL A 255 36.96 3.30 16.61
C VAL A 255 38.32 3.97 16.74
N ASP A 256 38.63 4.98 15.91
CA ASP A 256 39.91 5.68 16.01
C ASP A 256 39.98 6.57 17.26
N VAL A 257 38.92 7.27 17.69
CA VAL A 257 38.90 8.01 18.97
C VAL A 257 39.27 7.11 20.15
N VAL A 258 38.63 5.95 20.27
CA VAL A 258 38.89 4.99 21.35
C VAL A 258 40.35 4.53 21.32
N ARG A 259 40.88 4.27 20.13
CA ARG A 259 42.28 3.88 19.93
C ARG A 259 43.27 5.00 20.28
N ILE A 260 42.97 6.24 19.91
CA ILE A 260 43.79 7.43 20.14
C ILE A 260 43.86 7.77 21.63
N LEU A 261 42.70 7.88 22.29
CA LEU A 261 42.60 8.11 23.74
C LEU A 261 43.19 6.94 24.55
N GLY A 262 43.12 5.71 24.00
CA GLY A 262 43.87 4.54 24.43
C GLY A 262 45.37 4.81 24.64
N THR A 263 45.99 5.60 23.76
CA THR A 263 47.42 5.94 23.88
C THR A 263 47.72 6.95 24.99
N ALA A 264 46.73 7.68 25.50
CA ALA A 264 46.88 8.67 26.57
C ALA A 264 46.73 8.06 27.99
N HIS A 265 46.40 6.78 28.09
CA HIS A 265 46.20 6.10 29.37
C HIS A 265 47.45 6.10 30.27
N THR A 266 47.23 6.10 31.59
CA THR A 266 48.26 6.04 32.63
C THR A 266 47.82 5.10 33.76
N ALA A 267 48.71 4.77 34.70
CA ALA A 267 48.34 4.00 35.89
C ALA A 267 47.33 4.71 36.84
N GLN A 268 47.09 6.01 36.64
CA GLN A 268 46.12 6.80 37.42
C GLN A 268 44.81 7.07 36.66
N TYR A 269 44.88 7.25 35.34
CA TYR A 269 43.77 7.74 34.52
C TYR A 269 43.62 7.00 33.18
N GLN A 270 42.38 6.71 32.83
CA GLN A 270 41.92 6.17 31.56
C GLN A 270 41.07 7.24 30.85
N TYR A 271 41.49 7.71 29.68
CA TYR A 271 40.71 8.67 28.91
C TYR A 271 39.65 7.93 28.10
N ILE A 272 38.37 8.22 28.32
CA ILE A 272 37.25 7.63 27.58
C ILE A 272 36.48 8.73 26.84
N PRO A 273 36.00 8.47 25.61
CA PRO A 273 35.24 9.45 24.85
C PRO A 273 33.85 9.71 25.44
N ALA A 274 33.37 10.93 25.23
CA ALA A 274 31.98 11.30 25.42
C ALA A 274 31.48 12.01 24.15
N LEU A 275 30.52 11.42 23.43
CA LEU A 275 29.80 12.14 22.38
C LEU A 275 28.94 13.20 23.06
N ALA A 276 28.93 14.41 22.52
CA ALA A 276 28.18 15.53 23.05
C ALA A 276 27.03 15.84 22.11
N LEU A 277 25.81 15.47 22.48
CA LEU A 277 24.61 15.73 21.69
C LEU A 277 23.97 17.03 22.19
N PRO A 278 24.12 18.16 21.47
CA PRO A 278 23.63 19.45 21.97
C PRO A 278 22.11 19.52 21.89
N ARG A 279 21.46 20.06 22.92
CA ARG A 279 20.05 20.41 22.92
C ARG A 279 19.84 21.68 23.74
N HIS A 280 19.52 22.78 23.09
CA HIS A 280 19.57 24.11 23.68
C HIS A 280 20.91 24.32 24.43
N ASP A 281 20.86 24.71 25.72
CA ASP A 281 22.04 24.87 26.58
C ASP A 281 22.75 23.54 26.92
N GLU A 282 22.08 22.39 26.85
CA GLU A 282 22.59 21.13 27.39
C GLU A 282 23.49 20.38 26.40
N LEU A 283 24.71 20.03 26.82
CA LEU A 283 25.48 18.96 26.20
C LEU A 283 25.06 17.62 26.81
N ASN A 284 24.17 16.91 26.11
CA ASN A 284 23.72 15.58 26.52
C ASN A 284 24.83 14.56 26.18
N LEU A 285 25.64 14.22 27.19
CA LEU A 285 26.77 13.31 27.01
C LEU A 285 26.30 11.87 26.87
N ARG A 286 26.81 11.18 25.84
CA ARG A 286 26.76 9.72 25.72
C ARG A 286 28.16 9.14 25.90
N LEU A 287 28.26 8.01 26.60
CA LEU A 287 29.50 7.27 26.84
C LEU A 287 29.42 5.88 26.20
N ASN A 288 30.54 5.36 25.70
CA ASN A 288 30.67 3.98 25.21
C ASN A 288 31.16 3.00 26.28
N ASN A 289 31.71 3.52 27.39
CA ASN A 289 32.28 2.75 28.49
C ASN A 289 31.76 3.30 29.83
N PRO A 290 31.40 2.44 30.80
CA PRO A 290 30.98 2.90 32.13
C PRO A 290 32.18 3.51 32.88
N PRO A 291 32.02 4.67 33.55
CA PRO A 291 33.13 5.36 34.19
C PRO A 291 33.66 4.64 35.44
N SER A 292 34.97 4.45 35.52
CA SER A 292 35.67 3.92 36.69
C SER A 292 36.08 5.02 37.66
N PHE A 293 35.75 4.85 38.93
CA PHE A 293 36.24 5.68 40.04
C PHE A 293 37.47 5.08 40.74
N ARG A 294 37.91 3.88 40.33
CA ARG A 294 39.13 3.20 40.79
C ARG A 294 40.24 3.38 39.76
N ASN A 295 41.51 3.29 40.18
CA ASN A 295 42.63 3.43 39.24
C ASN A 295 42.65 2.27 38.21
N PRO A 296 42.83 2.55 36.90
CA PRO A 296 42.89 3.87 36.29
C PRO A 296 41.49 4.52 36.21
N LYS A 297 41.35 5.74 36.75
CA LYS A 297 40.06 6.44 36.83
C LYS A 297 39.65 6.97 35.45
N SER A 298 38.37 6.88 35.12
CA SER A 298 37.88 7.41 33.84
C SER A 298 37.90 8.94 33.84
N VAL A 299 38.56 9.51 32.83
CA VAL A 299 38.44 10.92 32.45
C VAL A 299 37.56 10.96 31.20
N LEU A 300 36.42 11.63 31.28
CA LEU A 300 35.56 11.84 30.13
C LEU A 300 36.17 12.94 29.27
N VAL A 301 36.35 12.68 27.97
CA VAL A 301 36.82 13.66 26.99
C VAL A 301 35.63 14.10 26.15
N VAL A 302 35.24 15.37 26.32
CA VAL A 302 34.11 16.01 25.62
C VAL A 302 34.68 16.99 24.60
N GLY A 303 34.31 16.84 23.32
CA GLY A 303 34.57 17.85 22.30
C GLY A 303 33.62 19.04 22.43
N LEU A 304 34.14 20.27 22.26
CA LEU A 304 33.33 21.47 22.01
C LEU A 304 33.44 21.84 20.52
N PRO A 305 32.59 22.75 20.00
CA PRO A 305 32.73 23.24 18.63
C PRO A 305 34.13 23.85 18.38
N PRO A 306 34.72 23.65 17.19
CA PRO A 306 36.10 24.03 16.90
C PRO A 306 36.24 25.55 16.82
N VAL A 307 37.44 26.09 17.06
CA VAL A 307 37.70 27.52 17.05
C VAL A 307 38.13 27.97 15.65
N ARG A 308 37.16 28.37 14.81
CA ARG A 308 37.39 28.76 13.42
C ARG A 308 36.26 29.63 12.86
N PRO A 309 36.52 30.41 11.78
CA PRO A 309 35.47 31.11 11.04
C PRO A 309 34.32 30.17 10.66
N THR A 310 33.09 30.63 10.86
CA THR A 310 31.88 29.86 10.53
C THR A 310 31.47 30.14 9.10
N VAL A 311 31.19 29.07 8.34
CA VAL A 311 30.60 29.12 7.00
C VAL A 311 29.28 28.33 7.03
N ALA A 312 28.25 28.83 6.37
CA ALA A 312 26.97 28.16 6.23
C ALA A 312 27.02 27.01 5.21
N PRO A 313 26.33 25.88 5.44
CA PRO A 313 26.25 24.79 4.47
C PRO A 313 25.42 25.20 3.22
N PRO A 314 25.81 24.80 2.00
CA PRO A 314 25.19 25.28 0.76
C PRO A 314 23.86 24.59 0.45
N LEU A 315 22.76 25.25 0.80
CA LEU A 315 21.38 24.81 0.57
C LEU A 315 20.88 25.20 -0.84
N ARG A 316 20.18 24.28 -1.51
CA ARG A 316 19.67 24.45 -2.89
C ARG A 316 18.21 24.03 -3.00
N ALA A 317 17.43 24.74 -3.83
CA ALA A 317 16.10 24.27 -4.25
C ALA A 317 16.25 23.01 -5.11
N LEU A 318 15.33 22.04 -4.96
CA LEU A 318 15.36 20.80 -5.76
C LEU A 318 15.05 21.06 -7.24
N ASP A 319 14.12 21.96 -7.52
CA ASP A 319 13.84 22.49 -8.85
C ASP A 319 13.69 24.01 -8.74
N ALA A 320 14.63 24.73 -9.35
CA ALA A 320 14.64 26.20 -9.37
C ALA A 320 13.59 26.81 -10.34
N ALA A 321 13.02 26.00 -11.24
CA ALA A 321 11.94 26.41 -12.13
C ALA A 321 10.54 26.12 -11.56
N GLN A 322 10.44 25.43 -10.41
CA GLN A 322 9.16 25.07 -9.81
C GLN A 322 8.45 26.29 -9.22
N ILE A 323 7.32 26.67 -9.83
CA ILE A 323 6.42 27.70 -9.29
C ILE A 323 5.54 27.06 -8.21
N SER A 324 5.69 27.53 -6.97
CA SER A 324 4.93 27.05 -5.80
C SER A 324 3.78 27.99 -5.42
N CYS A 325 2.62 27.45 -5.05
CA CYS A 325 1.51 28.28 -4.59
C CYS A 325 1.69 28.70 -3.13
N LEU A 326 1.92 29.99 -2.88
CA LEU A 326 2.04 30.56 -1.55
C LEU A 326 0.71 30.61 -0.78
N SER A 327 -0.42 30.45 -1.49
CA SER A 327 -1.74 30.32 -0.88
C SER A 327 -2.07 28.88 -0.42
N LYS A 328 -1.20 27.89 -0.71
CA LYS A 328 -1.41 26.48 -0.30
C LYS A 328 -1.17 26.31 1.21
N PRO A 329 -2.15 25.81 1.99
CA PRO A 329 -1.96 25.50 3.39
C PRO A 329 -0.84 24.45 3.59
N GLY A 330 0.13 24.75 4.44
CA GLY A 330 1.26 23.85 4.70
C GLY A 330 2.18 23.68 3.49
N LEU A 331 2.45 24.77 2.76
CA LEU A 331 3.45 24.78 1.70
C LEU A 331 4.82 24.35 2.25
N VAL A 332 5.44 23.36 1.60
CA VAL A 332 6.83 22.96 1.86
C VAL A 332 7.68 23.35 0.65
N LEU A 333 8.67 24.21 0.86
CA LEU A 333 9.65 24.60 -0.15
C LEU A 333 10.82 23.60 -0.14
N ALA A 334 10.85 22.71 -1.14
CA ALA A 334 11.71 21.53 -1.12
C ALA A 334 13.18 21.85 -1.45
N VAL A 335 14.09 21.42 -0.56
CA VAL A 335 15.53 21.77 -0.62
C VAL A 335 16.45 20.61 -0.25
N ASP A 336 17.69 20.70 -0.75
CA ASP A 336 18.74 19.70 -0.62
C ASP A 336 20.12 20.33 -0.34
N GLY A 337 21.08 19.50 0.09
CA GLY A 337 22.49 19.86 0.26
C GLY A 337 22.94 20.26 1.67
N ALA A 338 22.08 20.17 2.69
CA ALA A 338 22.45 20.54 4.07
C ALA A 338 21.73 19.69 5.14
N PRO A 339 22.13 18.42 5.36
CA PRO A 339 21.46 17.54 6.32
C PRO A 339 21.55 18.03 7.78
N LEU A 340 22.57 18.82 8.13
CA LEU A 340 22.71 19.42 9.47
C LEU A 340 21.65 20.50 9.77
N VAL A 341 21.11 21.16 8.74
CA VAL A 341 20.01 22.15 8.88
C VAL A 341 18.69 21.47 9.27
N TYR A 342 18.52 20.19 8.91
CA TYR A 342 17.37 19.37 9.30
C TYR A 342 17.55 18.67 10.66
N ALA A 343 18.80 18.44 11.09
CA ALA A 343 19.12 17.60 12.24
C ALA A 343 19.49 18.37 13.52
N THR A 344 20.02 19.60 13.41
CA THR A 344 20.61 20.35 14.53
C THR A 344 19.91 21.69 14.75
N GLU A 345 20.09 22.29 15.94
CA GLU A 345 19.65 23.66 16.22
C GLU A 345 20.59 24.72 15.61
N MET A 346 21.71 24.35 14.97
CA MET A 346 22.72 25.29 14.42
C MET A 346 22.14 26.24 13.37
N ALA A 347 21.04 25.85 12.73
CA ALA A 347 20.31 26.64 11.76
C ALA A 347 18.95 27.04 12.37
N HIS A 348 18.71 28.33 12.59
CA HIS A 348 17.56 28.82 13.36
C HIS A 348 16.98 30.13 12.82
N ASP A 349 15.84 30.53 13.39
CA ASP A 349 15.11 31.78 13.08
C ASP A 349 14.83 32.01 11.58
N PHE A 350 14.48 30.92 10.89
CA PHE A 350 14.24 30.94 9.44
C PHE A 350 12.94 31.65 9.05
N VAL A 351 13.04 32.42 7.97
CA VAL A 351 11.94 33.09 7.29
C VAL A 351 12.07 32.96 5.77
N LEU A 352 10.93 32.86 5.10
CA LEU A 352 10.82 33.13 3.68
C LEU A 352 10.60 34.63 3.50
N HIS A 353 11.65 35.35 3.09
CA HIS A 353 11.56 36.77 2.76
C HIS A 353 10.94 36.93 1.37
N VAL A 354 9.73 37.47 1.30
CA VAL A 354 8.96 37.65 0.07
C VAL A 354 9.16 39.08 -0.45
N GLU A 355 9.76 39.23 -1.63
CA GLU A 355 10.12 40.54 -2.20
C GLU A 355 8.90 41.27 -2.78
N ALA A 356 8.62 42.48 -2.29
CA ALA A 356 7.56 43.34 -2.81
C ALA A 356 8.09 44.33 -3.87
N LYS A 357 7.49 44.38 -5.06
CA LYS A 357 7.86 45.36 -6.11
C LYS A 357 7.65 46.83 -5.72
N SER A 358 6.91 47.09 -4.65
CA SER A 358 6.59 48.45 -4.18
C SER A 358 6.36 48.47 -2.67
N GLY A 359 7.45 48.48 -1.90
CA GLY A 359 7.45 48.51 -0.44
C GLY A 359 8.69 47.82 0.13
N ALA A 360 8.73 47.63 1.45
CA ALA A 360 9.57 46.59 2.03
C ALA A 360 8.98 45.21 1.69
N GLY A 361 9.83 44.20 1.54
CA GLY A 361 9.40 42.80 1.55
C GLY A 361 8.82 42.40 2.90
N PHE A 362 8.20 41.23 2.98
CA PHE A 362 7.64 40.68 4.21
C PHE A 362 8.15 39.27 4.48
N ASP A 363 8.33 38.96 5.75
CA ASP A 363 8.86 37.69 6.21
C ASP A 363 7.72 36.75 6.64
N LEU A 364 7.74 35.51 6.15
CA LEU A 364 6.86 34.43 6.61
C LEU A 364 7.71 33.40 7.37
N PRO A 365 7.36 32.99 8.60
CA PRO A 365 8.14 31.98 9.32
C PRO A 365 8.26 30.67 8.53
N ALA A 366 9.47 30.15 8.48
CA ALA A 366 9.83 28.95 7.75
C ALA A 366 10.52 27.98 8.70
N LYS A 367 10.11 26.71 8.69
CA LYS A 367 10.65 25.68 9.58
C LYS A 367 11.22 24.52 8.79
N ALA A 368 12.44 24.11 9.10
CA ALA A 368 13.06 22.93 8.49
C ALA A 368 12.22 21.67 8.79
N ASP A 369 11.72 21.04 7.74
CA ASP A 369 10.90 19.83 7.79
C ASP A 369 11.65 18.70 7.07
N ALA A 370 12.31 17.86 7.86
CA ALA A 370 13.06 16.71 7.37
C ALA A 370 12.15 15.63 6.74
N VAL A 371 10.90 15.53 7.18
CA VAL A 371 9.95 14.46 6.78
C VAL A 371 9.36 14.76 5.41
N HIS A 372 9.04 16.03 5.14
CA HIS A 372 8.57 16.50 3.83
C HIS A 372 9.72 17.06 2.96
N GLY A 373 10.96 17.01 3.44
CA GLY A 373 12.17 17.29 2.69
C GLY A 373 12.28 18.72 2.17
N GLY A 374 11.90 19.70 3.01
CA GLY A 374 11.96 21.11 2.67
C GLY A 374 11.77 22.04 3.86
N PHE A 375 11.45 23.30 3.60
CA PHE A 375 11.02 24.27 4.61
C PHE A 375 9.50 24.43 4.58
N GLY A 376 8.83 23.99 5.64
CA GLY A 376 7.40 24.26 5.85
C GLY A 376 7.18 25.73 6.18
N ILE A 377 6.34 26.40 5.39
CA ILE A 377 5.98 27.81 5.57
C ILE A 377 4.72 27.89 6.42
N GLU A 378 4.76 28.70 7.49
CA GLU A 378 3.61 28.84 8.39
C GLU A 378 2.48 29.65 7.74
N ASN A 379 1.25 29.14 7.83
CA ASN A 379 0.07 29.75 7.22
C ASN A 379 -0.34 31.04 7.97
N GLN A 380 0.23 32.17 7.58
CA GLN A 380 -0.15 33.49 8.11
C GLN A 380 -1.03 34.27 7.10
N PRO A 381 -1.93 35.17 7.57
CA PRO A 381 -2.71 36.02 6.68
C PRO A 381 -1.78 36.91 5.84
N LEU A 382 -1.72 36.62 4.54
CA LEU A 382 -0.82 37.31 3.61
C LEU A 382 -1.12 38.82 3.56
N PRO A 383 -0.10 39.70 3.65
CA PRO A 383 -0.31 41.14 3.62
C PRO A 383 -1.03 41.60 2.34
N ALA A 384 -1.96 42.55 2.47
CA ALA A 384 -2.68 43.12 1.32
C ALA A 384 -1.77 43.80 0.27
N ALA A 385 -0.51 44.07 0.62
CA ALA A 385 0.53 44.54 -0.29
C ALA A 385 1.05 43.48 -1.28
N ALA A 386 0.70 42.19 -1.10
CA ALA A 386 1.09 41.08 -1.97
C ALA A 386 0.29 41.04 -3.29
N THR A 387 0.30 42.15 -4.03
CA THR A 387 -0.58 42.41 -5.18
C THR A 387 -0.08 41.78 -6.50
N ASN A 388 1.14 41.25 -6.55
CA ASN A 388 1.72 40.61 -7.74
C ASN A 388 1.32 39.13 -7.90
N ALA A 389 1.05 38.69 -9.13
CA ALA A 389 0.67 37.31 -9.44
C ALA A 389 1.84 36.31 -9.40
N GLU A 390 3.07 36.79 -9.55
CA GLU A 390 4.29 36.03 -9.31
C GLU A 390 5.25 36.88 -8.49
N ILE A 391 5.91 36.23 -7.53
CA ILE A 391 6.76 36.84 -6.52
C ILE A 391 7.97 35.94 -6.27
N THR A 392 9.14 36.53 -6.03
CA THR A 392 10.33 35.79 -5.59
C THR A 392 10.34 35.73 -4.06
N GLY A 393 10.57 34.56 -3.49
CA GLY A 393 10.88 34.39 -2.07
C GLY A 393 12.33 33.94 -1.89
N ILE A 394 13.04 34.52 -0.93
CA ILE A 394 14.41 34.15 -0.55
C ILE A 394 14.36 33.54 0.85
N LEU A 395 14.83 32.30 1.01
CA LEU A 395 14.93 31.70 2.35
C LEU A 395 16.11 32.32 3.10
N ARG A 396 15.86 32.89 4.28
CA ARG A 396 16.85 33.52 5.16
C ARG A 396 16.72 33.00 6.59
N GLY A 397 17.77 33.12 7.39
CA GLY A 397 17.79 32.76 8.81
C GLY A 397 19.14 33.06 9.45
N ASP A 398 19.45 32.39 10.55
CA ASP A 398 20.78 32.39 11.18
C ASP A 398 21.42 30.99 11.11
N TRP A 399 22.74 30.97 10.94
CA TRP A 399 23.61 29.81 11.18
C TRP A 399 24.50 30.14 12.39
N GLY A 400 23.87 30.08 13.56
CA GLY A 400 24.39 30.55 14.83
C GLY A 400 24.54 32.08 14.91
N PHE A 401 25.79 32.53 14.89
CA PHE A 401 26.11 33.97 14.98
C PHE A 401 26.15 34.68 13.62
N GLY A 402 26.19 33.94 12.52
CA GLY A 402 26.23 34.50 11.16
C GLY A 402 24.89 34.34 10.45
N ALA A 403 24.51 35.34 9.67
CA ALA A 403 23.31 35.26 8.82
C ALA A 403 23.44 34.12 7.79
N PHE A 404 22.31 33.49 7.49
CA PHE A 404 22.14 32.46 6.48
C PHE A 404 21.28 33.00 5.34
N GLU A 405 21.77 32.91 4.10
CA GLU A 405 21.00 33.18 2.89
C GLU A 405 20.98 31.92 2.02
N GLY A 406 19.77 31.46 1.72
CA GLY A 406 19.48 30.19 1.04
C GLY A 406 18.96 30.39 -0.40
N PRO A 407 18.33 29.36 -0.97
CA PRO A 407 17.83 29.42 -2.34
C PRO A 407 16.66 30.39 -2.51
N HIS A 408 16.50 30.85 -3.75
CA HIS A 408 15.35 31.63 -4.20
C HIS A 408 14.26 30.69 -4.75
N PHE A 409 13.00 31.08 -4.60
CA PHE A 409 11.83 30.33 -5.06
C PHE A 409 10.88 31.21 -5.87
N HIS A 410 10.29 30.64 -6.92
CA HIS A 410 9.20 31.26 -7.66
C HIS A 410 7.86 30.94 -6.97
N LEU A 411 7.13 31.98 -6.58
CA LEU A 411 5.90 31.87 -5.79
C LEU A 411 4.72 32.49 -6.53
N ARG A 412 3.55 31.85 -6.47
CA ARG A 412 2.29 32.33 -7.05
C ARG A 412 1.21 32.46 -5.97
N LEU A 413 0.32 33.43 -6.16
CA LEU A 413 -0.83 33.69 -5.28
C LEU A 413 -2.13 33.45 -6.02
N SER A 414 -3.02 32.68 -5.41
CA SER A 414 -4.35 32.39 -5.97
C SER A 414 -5.17 33.68 -6.16
N ARG A 415 -5.71 33.85 -7.36
CA ARG A 415 -6.61 34.94 -7.75
C ARG A 415 -7.83 34.35 -8.48
N PRO A 416 -8.99 35.03 -8.54
CA PRO A 416 -9.98 34.72 -9.55
C PRO A 416 -9.34 34.86 -10.95
N GLY A 417 -9.47 33.84 -11.79
CA GLY A 417 -8.72 33.71 -13.03
C GLY A 417 -9.59 33.40 -14.25
N GLN A 418 -8.96 33.40 -15.42
CA GLN A 418 -9.52 32.83 -16.64
C GLN A 418 -8.73 31.57 -17.02
N TRP A 419 -9.44 30.61 -17.60
CA TRP A 419 -8.89 29.36 -18.12
C TRP A 419 -9.18 29.28 -19.61
N LEU A 420 -8.14 29.03 -20.40
CA LEU A 420 -8.27 28.80 -21.83
C LEU A 420 -8.29 27.30 -22.09
N VAL A 421 -9.42 26.79 -22.59
CA VAL A 421 -9.52 25.43 -23.14
C VAL A 421 -8.85 25.41 -24.51
N GLU A 422 -8.04 24.40 -24.83
CA GLU A 422 -7.50 24.27 -26.20
C GLU A 422 -8.63 23.97 -27.20
N SER A 423 -8.65 24.70 -28.32
CA SER A 423 -9.80 24.74 -29.24
C SER A 423 -10.09 23.44 -30.00
N LYS A 424 -9.18 22.46 -29.96
CA LYS A 424 -9.43 21.08 -30.43
C LYS A 424 -10.40 20.35 -29.49
N ASP A 425 -10.18 20.50 -28.18
CA ASP A 425 -10.85 19.75 -27.13
C ASP A 425 -12.20 20.40 -26.79
N ALA A 426 -12.28 21.72 -26.89
CA ALA A 426 -13.50 22.52 -26.70
C ALA A 426 -14.67 22.14 -27.64
N SER A 427 -14.39 21.39 -28.71
CA SER A 427 -15.39 20.91 -29.68
C SER A 427 -15.61 19.38 -29.64
N ALA A 428 -14.93 18.67 -28.72
CA ALA A 428 -14.76 17.22 -28.79
C ALA A 428 -15.50 16.41 -27.71
N LEU A 429 -16.06 17.06 -26.68
CA LEU A 429 -16.75 16.42 -25.56
C LEU A 429 -18.03 15.71 -26.02
N ILE A 430 -18.01 14.38 -26.11
CA ILE A 430 -19.12 13.55 -26.60
C ILE A 430 -19.57 12.59 -25.51
N VAL A 431 -20.89 12.55 -25.29
CA VAL A 431 -21.54 11.64 -24.34
C VAL A 431 -21.30 10.18 -24.73
N GLY A 432 -20.98 9.33 -23.76
CA GLY A 432 -20.80 7.89 -23.92
C GLY A 432 -19.38 7.38 -23.72
N ARG A 433 -18.37 8.26 -23.58
CA ARG A 433 -16.96 7.89 -23.36
C ARG A 433 -16.25 8.73 -22.30
N GLU A 434 -14.96 8.49 -22.10
CA GLU A 434 -14.07 9.45 -21.42
C GLU A 434 -13.44 10.35 -22.49
N ASP A 435 -13.42 11.66 -22.26
CA ASP A 435 -12.68 12.63 -23.07
C ASP A 435 -11.60 13.32 -22.23
N ILE A 436 -10.56 13.83 -22.88
CA ILE A 436 -9.44 14.54 -22.25
C ILE A 436 -9.44 16.00 -22.70
N LEU A 437 -9.24 16.90 -21.74
CA LEU A 437 -9.36 18.35 -21.89
C LEU A 437 -8.06 19.03 -21.43
N HIS A 438 -7.40 19.78 -22.33
CA HIS A 438 -6.24 20.59 -21.99
C HIS A 438 -6.67 22.02 -21.67
N ILE A 439 -6.38 22.47 -20.44
CA ILE A 439 -6.69 23.83 -19.98
C ILE A 439 -5.44 24.58 -19.53
N LYS A 440 -5.39 25.87 -19.87
CA LYS A 440 -4.23 26.74 -19.66
C LYS A 440 -4.58 27.95 -18.79
N SER A 441 -3.74 28.25 -17.80
CA SER A 441 -3.84 29.41 -16.91
C SER A 441 -2.52 29.66 -16.16
N SER A 442 -2.29 30.87 -15.67
CA SER A 442 -1.18 31.11 -14.72
C SER A 442 -1.36 30.33 -13.42
N ASP A 443 -2.59 30.09 -13.00
CA ASP A 443 -2.89 29.70 -11.62
C ASP A 443 -2.81 28.19 -11.38
N VAL A 444 -2.24 27.45 -12.33
CA VAL A 444 -2.07 25.98 -12.33
C VAL A 444 -1.39 25.45 -11.06
N SER A 445 -0.33 26.11 -10.60
CA SER A 445 0.37 25.75 -9.34
C SER A 445 -0.51 25.89 -8.08
N CYS A 446 -1.62 26.63 -8.16
CA CYS A 446 -2.55 26.90 -7.06
C CYS A 446 -3.85 26.09 -7.09
N VAL A 447 -4.05 25.20 -8.07
CA VAL A 447 -5.23 24.33 -8.11
C VAL A 447 -5.20 23.32 -6.96
N ASN A 448 -6.34 23.21 -6.28
CA ASN A 448 -6.58 22.23 -5.20
C ASN A 448 -7.46 21.08 -5.70
N GLU A 449 -8.55 21.39 -6.40
CA GLU A 449 -9.52 20.42 -6.91
C GLU A 449 -10.14 20.95 -8.21
N ILE A 450 -10.48 20.05 -9.13
CA ILE A 450 -11.31 20.34 -10.29
C ILE A 450 -12.55 19.45 -10.19
N VAL A 451 -13.74 20.05 -10.30
CA VAL A 451 -15.01 19.31 -10.37
C VAL A 451 -15.79 19.73 -11.60
N VAL A 452 -16.62 18.84 -12.14
CA VAL A 452 -17.68 19.20 -13.10
C VAL A 452 -19.02 19.28 -12.38
N ARG A 453 -19.83 20.29 -12.72
CA ARG A 453 -21.22 20.45 -12.30
C ARG A 453 -22.13 20.35 -13.53
N ASP A 454 -23.14 19.49 -13.46
CA ASP A 454 -24.16 19.33 -14.51
C ASP A 454 -25.33 20.31 -14.38
N GLU A 455 -26.29 20.27 -15.32
CA GLU A 455 -27.48 21.12 -15.31
C GLU A 455 -28.43 20.83 -14.13
N ALA A 456 -28.34 19.64 -13.52
CA ALA A 456 -29.06 19.29 -12.29
C ALA A 456 -28.34 19.80 -11.01
N GLY A 457 -27.15 20.39 -11.15
CA GLY A 457 -26.35 20.94 -10.06
C GLY A 457 -25.49 19.92 -9.32
N LYS A 458 -25.42 18.66 -9.79
CA LYS A 458 -24.60 17.61 -9.19
C LYS A 458 -23.13 17.85 -9.52
N GLU A 459 -22.28 17.89 -8.49
CA GLU A 459 -20.83 17.97 -8.65
C GLU A 459 -20.18 16.59 -8.66
N THR A 460 -19.19 16.40 -9.54
CA THR A 460 -18.35 15.19 -9.65
C THR A 460 -16.89 15.63 -9.76
N SER A 461 -16.00 15.09 -8.92
CA SER A 461 -14.57 15.40 -8.97
C SER A 461 -13.91 14.76 -10.20
N LEU A 462 -12.95 15.46 -10.81
CA LEU A 462 -12.26 15.05 -12.03
C LEU A 462 -10.81 14.62 -11.72
N ASP A 463 -10.32 13.59 -12.41
CA ASP A 463 -8.89 13.28 -12.43
C ASP A 463 -8.15 14.30 -13.29
N TRP A 464 -7.06 14.87 -12.78
CA TRP A 464 -6.24 15.83 -13.50
C TRP A 464 -4.76 15.72 -13.16
N LYS A 465 -3.89 16.21 -14.05
CA LYS A 465 -2.45 16.30 -13.82
C LYS A 465 -1.85 17.54 -14.48
N THR A 466 -0.77 18.05 -13.91
CA THR A 466 0.02 19.15 -14.50
C THR A 466 0.90 18.64 -15.64
N LEU A 467 0.80 19.26 -16.82
CA LEU A 467 1.68 18.99 -17.97
C LEU A 467 2.81 20.03 -18.08
N LYS A 468 2.50 21.29 -17.83
CA LYS A 468 3.44 22.43 -17.83
C LYS A 468 3.09 23.37 -16.67
N PRO A 469 3.98 24.31 -16.27
CA PRO A 469 3.70 25.27 -15.19
C PRO A 469 2.44 26.13 -15.39
N ASP A 470 1.90 26.18 -16.62
CA ASP A 470 0.72 26.90 -17.05
C ASP A 470 -0.37 26.01 -17.72
N GLU A 471 -0.24 24.67 -17.69
CA GLU A 471 -1.13 23.75 -18.41
C GLU A 471 -1.48 22.49 -17.61
N LEU A 472 -2.78 22.16 -17.57
CA LEU A 472 -3.34 20.93 -17.01
C LEU A 472 -3.95 20.04 -18.10
N GLU A 473 -3.82 18.73 -17.92
CA GLU A 473 -4.64 17.71 -18.57
C GLU A 473 -5.72 17.26 -17.58
N VAL A 474 -6.98 17.31 -17.98
CA VAL A 474 -8.15 16.96 -17.17
C VAL A 474 -8.96 15.88 -17.87
N LYS A 475 -9.31 14.80 -17.17
CA LYS A 475 -10.20 13.73 -17.65
C LYS A 475 -11.65 14.11 -17.36
N VAL A 476 -12.53 13.97 -18.34
CA VAL A 476 -13.96 14.25 -18.22
C VAL A 476 -14.75 12.95 -18.46
N PRO A 477 -15.34 12.33 -17.40
CA PRO A 477 -16.08 11.08 -17.53
C PRO A 477 -17.51 11.34 -18.02
N LEU A 478 -17.74 11.16 -19.33
CA LEU A 478 -19.00 11.46 -20.01
C LEU A 478 -19.84 10.21 -20.32
N GLN A 479 -19.46 9.04 -19.81
CA GLN A 479 -20.11 7.75 -20.10
C GLN A 479 -21.58 7.73 -19.64
N ASN A 480 -21.87 8.38 -18.51
CA ASN A 480 -23.20 8.48 -17.91
C ASN A 480 -23.71 9.94 -17.84
N ALA A 481 -23.18 10.82 -18.70
CA ALA A 481 -23.57 12.23 -18.76
C ALA A 481 -24.76 12.44 -19.72
N SER A 482 -25.40 13.60 -19.63
CA SER A 482 -26.35 14.07 -20.66
C SER A 482 -25.66 15.06 -21.61
N ALA A 483 -26.21 15.21 -22.82
CA ALA A 483 -25.82 16.27 -23.73
C ALA A 483 -26.46 17.59 -23.27
N GLY A 484 -25.69 18.68 -23.26
CA GLY A 484 -26.13 19.95 -22.69
C GLY A 484 -24.97 20.81 -22.19
N SER A 485 -25.26 21.75 -21.30
CA SER A 485 -24.27 22.64 -20.71
C SER A 485 -23.62 22.00 -19.48
N LEU A 486 -22.29 22.05 -19.40
CA LEU A 486 -21.53 21.66 -18.22
C LEU A 486 -20.74 22.86 -17.69
N LYS A 487 -20.50 22.89 -16.38
CA LYS A 487 -19.53 23.83 -15.79
C LYS A 487 -18.42 23.07 -15.11
N MET A 488 -17.19 23.23 -15.58
CA MET A 488 -16.03 22.81 -14.81
C MET A 488 -15.67 23.94 -13.83
N LEU A 489 -15.48 23.59 -12.56
CA LEU A 489 -15.19 24.52 -11.48
C LEU A 489 -13.77 24.23 -10.98
N VAL A 490 -12.87 25.21 -11.12
CA VAL A 490 -11.48 25.07 -10.67
C VAL A 490 -11.34 25.72 -9.30
N LYS A 491 -11.22 24.88 -8.26
CA LYS A 491 -11.05 25.30 -6.87
C LYS A 491 -9.56 25.51 -6.59
N LYS A 492 -9.20 26.68 -6.06
CA LYS A 492 -7.80 27.07 -5.79
C LYS A 492 -7.56 27.33 -4.31
N PHE A 493 -6.36 27.02 -3.83
CA PHE A 493 -6.00 27.19 -2.42
C PHE A 493 -6.17 28.64 -1.96
N GLY A 494 -6.80 28.86 -0.80
CA GLY A 494 -6.97 30.20 -0.22
C GLY A 494 -8.09 31.06 -0.83
N LEU A 495 -8.76 30.61 -1.89
CA LEU A 495 -10.00 31.23 -2.39
C LEU A 495 -11.23 30.47 -1.86
N ARG A 496 -12.37 31.17 -1.77
CA ARG A 496 -13.68 30.57 -1.44
C ARG A 496 -14.46 30.22 -2.70
N ASP A 497 -14.44 31.15 -3.65
CA ASP A 497 -15.12 31.02 -4.94
C ASP A 497 -14.24 30.21 -5.91
N SER A 498 -14.88 29.45 -6.80
CA SER A 498 -14.21 28.70 -7.87
C SER A 498 -14.18 29.54 -9.15
N ASP A 499 -13.15 29.38 -9.98
CA ASP A 499 -13.25 29.84 -11.36
C ASP A 499 -14.23 28.92 -12.11
N GLU A 500 -15.18 29.47 -12.85
CA GLU A 500 -16.07 28.70 -13.73
C GLU A 500 -15.53 28.64 -15.16
N VAL A 501 -15.44 27.44 -15.73
CA VAL A 501 -15.10 27.18 -17.13
C VAL A 501 -16.34 26.59 -17.81
N PRO A 502 -17.00 27.30 -18.74
CA PRO A 502 -18.16 26.78 -19.45
C PRO A 502 -17.72 25.71 -20.45
N LEU A 503 -18.39 24.56 -20.41
CA LEU A 503 -18.23 23.42 -21.31
C LEU A 503 -19.58 23.04 -21.91
N HIS A 504 -19.57 22.30 -23.01
CA HIS A 504 -20.79 21.81 -23.67
C HIS A 504 -20.57 20.39 -24.18
N THR A 505 -21.52 19.49 -23.90
CA THR A 505 -21.48 18.10 -24.34
C THR A 505 -22.43 17.85 -25.49
N TYR A 506 -21.92 17.19 -26.52
CA TYR A 506 -22.70 16.76 -27.68
C TYR A 506 -23.15 15.31 -27.50
N ALA A 507 -24.38 15.01 -27.90
CA ALA A 507 -24.82 13.62 -28.03
C ALA A 507 -24.05 12.97 -29.19
N GLU A 508 -23.64 11.70 -29.04
CA GLU A 508 -23.13 10.95 -30.18
C GLU A 508 -24.23 10.78 -31.23
N ALA A 509 -23.90 11.07 -32.49
CA ALA A 509 -24.84 10.95 -33.60
C ALA A 509 -25.12 9.48 -33.88
N GLY A 510 -26.33 9.02 -33.53
CA GLY A 510 -26.77 7.65 -33.76
C GLY A 510 -26.73 7.28 -35.23
N ARG A 511 -26.11 6.13 -35.53
CA ARG A 511 -25.94 5.59 -36.88
C ARG A 511 -26.47 4.17 -36.92
N LEU A 512 -27.41 3.91 -37.82
CA LEU A 512 -27.88 2.57 -38.12
C LEU A 512 -26.97 1.99 -39.19
N ASP A 513 -26.22 0.93 -38.87
CA ASP A 513 -25.23 0.33 -39.78
C ASP A 513 -25.86 -0.77 -40.64
N PHE A 514 -26.59 -1.73 -40.04
CA PHE A 514 -27.21 -2.85 -40.77
C PHE A 514 -28.29 -3.59 -39.99
N PHE A 515 -29.23 -4.26 -40.66
CA PHE A 515 -30.19 -5.20 -40.06
C PHE A 515 -30.11 -6.60 -40.72
N SER A 516 -30.01 -7.65 -39.90
CA SER A 516 -29.89 -9.05 -40.33
C SER A 516 -30.94 -9.94 -39.66
N LEU A 517 -31.55 -10.83 -40.45
CA LEU A 517 -32.59 -11.80 -40.05
C LEU A 517 -32.27 -13.14 -40.73
N HIS A 518 -32.35 -14.28 -40.04
CA HIS A 518 -32.25 -15.58 -40.72
C HIS A 518 -33.60 -16.03 -41.29
N ALA A 519 -33.60 -16.67 -42.46
CA ALA A 519 -34.81 -17.24 -43.05
C ALA A 519 -35.46 -18.27 -42.10
N GLY A 520 -36.73 -18.07 -41.77
CA GLY A 520 -37.48 -18.91 -40.83
C GLY A 520 -37.64 -18.33 -39.42
N ASP A 521 -36.85 -17.35 -39.04
CA ASP A 521 -36.91 -16.74 -37.71
C ASP A 521 -38.06 -15.73 -37.58
N SER A 522 -38.44 -15.41 -36.34
CA SER A 522 -39.34 -14.28 -35.99
C SER A 522 -38.57 -13.08 -35.39
N GLU A 523 -37.23 -13.12 -35.44
CA GLU A 523 -36.34 -12.19 -34.76
C GLU A 523 -35.12 -11.84 -35.62
N GLY A 524 -34.62 -10.62 -35.50
CA GLY A 524 -33.41 -10.15 -36.18
C GLY A 524 -32.55 -9.27 -35.28
N VAL A 525 -31.37 -8.91 -35.77
CA VAL A 525 -30.41 -8.05 -35.07
C VAL A 525 -30.15 -6.79 -35.90
N LEU A 526 -30.34 -5.63 -35.29
CA LEU A 526 -29.92 -4.32 -35.80
C LEU A 526 -28.57 -3.97 -35.17
N LYS A 527 -27.61 -3.52 -35.98
CA LYS A 527 -26.27 -3.09 -35.53
C LYS A 527 -26.04 -1.61 -35.84
N GLY A 528 -25.33 -0.91 -34.97
CA GLY A 528 -25.10 0.53 -35.12
C GLY A 528 -24.51 1.22 -33.89
N THR A 529 -24.86 2.49 -33.70
CA THR A 529 -24.63 3.27 -32.48
C THR A 529 -25.90 4.01 -32.07
N ARG A 530 -26.13 4.17 -30.76
CA ARG A 530 -27.35 4.76 -30.17
C ARG A 530 -28.63 4.02 -30.56
N LEU A 531 -28.59 2.69 -30.55
CA LEU A 531 -29.78 1.85 -30.81
C LEU A 531 -30.81 1.91 -29.67
N ASP A 532 -30.49 2.53 -28.54
CA ASP A 532 -31.42 2.87 -27.47
C ASP A 532 -32.51 3.86 -27.90
N GLU A 533 -32.31 4.62 -28.98
CA GLU A 533 -33.30 5.55 -29.56
C GLU A 533 -34.33 4.85 -30.48
N VAL A 534 -34.20 3.55 -30.75
CA VAL A 534 -35.07 2.82 -31.70
C VAL A 534 -36.37 2.39 -31.01
N THR A 535 -37.52 2.70 -31.62
CA THR A 535 -38.85 2.31 -31.12
C THR A 535 -39.47 1.13 -31.85
N SER A 536 -39.22 1.00 -33.16
CA SER A 536 -39.70 -0.12 -33.99
C SER A 536 -38.91 -0.22 -35.29
N LEU A 537 -38.91 -1.41 -35.90
CA LEU A 537 -38.39 -1.64 -37.24
C LEU A 537 -39.46 -2.37 -38.08
N GLU A 538 -39.75 -1.87 -39.28
CA GLU A 538 -40.76 -2.44 -40.19
C GLU A 538 -40.08 -3.01 -41.44
N VAL A 539 -40.42 -4.24 -41.85
CA VAL A 539 -39.98 -4.86 -43.10
C VAL A 539 -41.17 -5.51 -43.79
N ASN A 540 -41.40 -5.20 -45.06
CA ASN A 540 -42.51 -5.78 -45.86
C ASN A 540 -43.91 -5.68 -45.20
N GLY A 541 -44.14 -4.68 -44.34
CA GLY A 541 -45.38 -4.50 -43.58
C GLY A 541 -45.46 -5.25 -42.24
N MET A 542 -44.43 -6.02 -41.87
CA MET A 542 -44.32 -6.70 -40.58
C MET A 542 -43.47 -5.87 -39.61
N THR A 543 -43.97 -5.66 -38.39
CA THR A 543 -43.30 -4.86 -37.36
C THR A 543 -42.48 -5.76 -36.41
N PHE A 544 -41.24 -5.37 -36.17
CA PHE A 544 -40.36 -5.91 -35.13
C PHE A 544 -40.17 -4.85 -34.04
N ASN A 545 -40.22 -5.29 -32.78
CA ASN A 545 -40.10 -4.43 -31.61
C ASN A 545 -38.76 -4.68 -30.91
N PRO A 546 -38.13 -3.64 -30.32
CA PRO A 546 -36.97 -3.79 -29.44
C PRO A 546 -37.25 -4.75 -28.29
N GLU A 547 -36.37 -5.74 -28.08
CA GLU A 547 -36.42 -6.63 -26.92
C GLU A 547 -35.19 -6.46 -26.02
N ASN A 548 -33.98 -6.57 -26.58
CA ASN A 548 -32.76 -6.65 -25.79
C ASN A 548 -31.59 -5.93 -26.48
N LEU A 549 -30.93 -5.02 -25.77
CA LEU A 549 -29.82 -4.21 -26.26
C LEU A 549 -28.51 -4.68 -25.65
N SER A 550 -27.53 -4.97 -26.51
CA SER A 550 -26.20 -5.43 -26.14
C SER A 550 -25.12 -4.58 -26.83
N ARG A 551 -23.85 -4.77 -26.47
CA ARG A 551 -22.72 -4.04 -27.06
C ARG A 551 -21.55 -4.98 -27.31
N ALA A 552 -21.12 -5.07 -28.57
CA ALA A 552 -20.03 -5.93 -29.02
C ALA A 552 -19.11 -5.16 -29.98
N ASN A 553 -17.78 -5.34 -29.87
CA ASN A 553 -16.80 -4.77 -30.81
C ASN A 553 -16.93 -3.25 -31.09
N GLN A 554 -17.32 -2.46 -30.08
CA GLN A 554 -17.58 -1.01 -30.16
C GLN A 554 -18.85 -0.60 -30.96
N GLN A 555 -19.71 -1.55 -31.33
CA GLN A 555 -21.05 -1.29 -31.84
C GLN A 555 -22.12 -1.74 -30.84
N ASP A 556 -23.27 -1.07 -30.89
CA ASP A 556 -24.50 -1.51 -30.25
C ASP A 556 -25.17 -2.58 -31.13
N GLU A 557 -25.69 -3.63 -30.52
CA GLU A 557 -26.46 -4.70 -31.19
C GLU A 557 -27.82 -4.88 -30.49
N LEU A 558 -28.90 -4.55 -31.19
CA LEU A 558 -30.27 -4.61 -30.69
C LEU A 558 -31.02 -5.79 -31.30
N ARG A 559 -31.48 -6.72 -30.45
CA ARG A 559 -32.40 -7.79 -30.82
C ARG A 559 -33.81 -7.22 -30.98
N LEU A 560 -34.40 -7.52 -32.14
CA LEU A 560 -35.69 -7.05 -32.59
C LEU A 560 -36.59 -8.25 -32.86
N VAL A 561 -37.74 -8.35 -32.19
CA VAL A 561 -38.64 -9.51 -32.24
C VAL A 561 -40.00 -9.11 -32.80
N SER A 562 -40.52 -9.89 -33.75
CA SER A 562 -41.89 -9.76 -34.24
C SER A 562 -42.80 -10.83 -33.64
N HIS A 563 -44.06 -10.46 -33.44
CA HIS A 563 -45.11 -11.35 -32.95
C HIS A 563 -46.12 -11.74 -34.05
N ASP A 564 -45.88 -11.33 -35.30
CA ASP A 564 -46.71 -11.72 -36.44
C ASP A 564 -46.34 -13.15 -36.88
N PRO A 565 -47.29 -14.12 -36.86
CA PRO A 565 -47.03 -15.52 -37.19
C PRO A 565 -46.69 -15.75 -38.67
N LEU A 566 -46.79 -14.74 -39.55
CA LEU A 566 -46.42 -14.83 -40.95
C LEU A 566 -44.90 -14.65 -41.18
N VAL A 567 -44.18 -14.02 -40.24
CA VAL A 567 -42.76 -13.60 -40.40
C VAL A 567 -41.85 -14.77 -40.75
N SER A 568 -41.95 -15.88 -40.01
CA SER A 568 -41.18 -17.12 -40.26
C SER A 568 -41.41 -17.76 -41.64
N ALA A 569 -42.40 -17.31 -42.41
CA ALA A 569 -42.70 -17.79 -43.77
C ALA A 569 -42.59 -16.70 -44.85
N ALA A 570 -42.20 -15.47 -44.49
CA ALA A 570 -42.23 -14.31 -45.37
C ALA A 570 -40.87 -13.91 -45.98
N PHE A 571 -39.79 -14.61 -45.61
CA PHE A 571 -38.41 -14.23 -45.95
C PHE A 571 -37.59 -15.40 -46.52
N ASP A 572 -37.33 -15.35 -47.82
CA ASP A 572 -36.40 -16.27 -48.51
C ASP A 572 -34.94 -15.86 -48.27
N ALA A 573 -34.07 -16.83 -48.04
CA ALA A 573 -32.64 -16.61 -47.82
C ALA A 573 -31.92 -16.02 -49.05
N GLY A 574 -30.94 -15.16 -48.82
CA GLY A 574 -30.14 -14.51 -49.86
C GLY A 574 -30.78 -13.25 -50.46
N VAL A 575 -31.94 -12.83 -49.95
CA VAL A 575 -32.68 -11.66 -50.45
C VAL A 575 -32.31 -10.40 -49.66
N PRO A 576 -31.90 -9.30 -50.31
CA PRO A 576 -31.75 -8.00 -49.65
C PRO A 576 -33.14 -7.43 -49.33
N ILE A 577 -33.31 -6.94 -48.10
CA ILE A 577 -34.56 -6.36 -47.59
C ILE A 577 -34.41 -4.87 -47.31
N ALA A 578 -35.49 -4.12 -47.54
CA ALA A 578 -35.59 -2.72 -47.12
C ALA A 578 -36.34 -2.65 -45.79
N ALA A 579 -35.69 -2.12 -44.77
CA ALA A 579 -36.26 -1.89 -43.45
C ALA A 579 -36.52 -0.39 -43.24
N ARG A 580 -37.59 -0.06 -42.53
CA ARG A 580 -37.87 1.30 -42.04
C ARG A 580 -37.80 1.31 -40.51
N VAL A 581 -36.88 2.09 -39.95
CA VAL A 581 -36.61 2.16 -38.51
C VAL A 581 -37.18 3.46 -37.96
N THR A 582 -38.03 3.38 -36.95
CA THR A 582 -38.62 4.53 -36.27
C THR A 582 -37.83 4.84 -35.00
N LEU A 583 -37.53 6.11 -34.75
CA LEU A 583 -36.81 6.58 -33.57
C LEU A 583 -37.76 7.24 -32.55
N MET A 584 -37.31 7.42 -31.30
CA MET A 584 -38.09 8.04 -30.22
C MET A 584 -38.51 9.49 -30.52
N ASP A 585 -37.76 10.20 -31.36
CA ASP A 585 -38.09 11.57 -31.82
C ASP A 585 -39.11 11.60 -32.98
N GLY A 586 -39.62 10.44 -33.41
CA GLY A 586 -40.61 10.31 -34.48
C GLY A 586 -40.03 10.36 -35.90
N ARG A 587 -38.71 10.46 -36.09
CA ARG A 587 -38.09 10.26 -37.40
C ARG A 587 -38.16 8.80 -37.82
N ALA A 588 -38.34 8.58 -39.12
CA ALA A 588 -38.17 7.29 -39.77
C ALA A 588 -36.90 7.33 -40.64
N LEU A 589 -36.07 6.29 -40.55
CA LEU A 589 -34.86 6.09 -41.35
C LEU A 589 -35.01 4.82 -42.19
N ASP A 590 -34.62 4.90 -43.46
CA ASP A 590 -34.61 3.74 -44.37
C ASP A 590 -33.24 3.07 -44.32
N LEU A 591 -33.23 1.75 -44.12
CA LEU A 591 -32.05 0.92 -43.88
C LEU A 591 -32.08 -0.31 -44.79
N ASN A 592 -30.94 -0.66 -45.38
CA ASN A 592 -30.79 -1.93 -46.08
C ASN A 592 -30.44 -3.03 -45.07
N GLY A 593 -31.08 -4.18 -45.23
CA GLY A 593 -30.76 -5.42 -44.52
C GLY A 593 -30.67 -6.62 -45.46
N PHE A 594 -30.46 -7.80 -44.90
CA PHE A 594 -30.34 -9.04 -45.66
C PHE A 594 -30.95 -10.21 -44.90
N VAL A 595 -31.58 -11.12 -45.64
CA VAL A 595 -32.06 -12.40 -45.11
C VAL A 595 -30.94 -13.43 -45.21
N GLU A 596 -30.31 -13.72 -44.08
CA GLU A 596 -29.28 -14.74 -43.96
C GLU A 596 -29.87 -16.16 -44.16
N PRO A 597 -29.04 -17.17 -44.50
CA PRO A 597 -29.45 -18.57 -44.54
C PRO A 597 -30.14 -19.02 -43.25
N GLN A 598 -31.12 -19.91 -43.38
CA GLN A 598 -31.80 -20.52 -42.22
C GLN A 598 -30.77 -21.19 -41.29
N ARG A 599 -30.86 -20.91 -39.98
CA ARG A 599 -29.93 -21.44 -38.98
C ARG A 599 -29.87 -22.98 -39.03
N PRO A 600 -28.70 -23.61 -38.84
CA PRO A 600 -28.58 -25.06 -38.91
C PRO A 600 -29.34 -25.71 -37.75
N LYS A 601 -30.06 -26.80 -38.04
CA LYS A 601 -31.02 -27.41 -37.13
C LYS A 601 -30.85 -28.92 -37.07
N LEU A 602 -30.48 -29.40 -35.89
CA LEU A 602 -30.39 -30.81 -35.54
C LEU A 602 -31.62 -31.26 -34.73
N THR A 603 -31.74 -32.55 -34.46
CA THR A 603 -32.72 -33.13 -33.54
C THR A 603 -32.16 -34.38 -32.89
N LEU A 604 -32.31 -34.52 -31.57
CA LEU A 604 -31.94 -35.72 -30.83
C LEU A 604 -32.86 -36.90 -31.21
N LEU A 605 -32.30 -37.97 -31.76
CA LEU A 605 -33.02 -39.22 -32.05
C LEU A 605 -33.02 -40.17 -30.86
N SER A 606 -31.87 -40.31 -30.20
CA SER A 606 -31.67 -41.19 -29.05
C SER A 606 -30.37 -40.83 -28.32
N LYS A 607 -30.27 -41.23 -27.06
CA LYS A 607 -29.05 -41.14 -26.24
C LYS A 607 -28.92 -42.37 -25.34
N ASN A 608 -27.69 -42.68 -24.96
CA ASN A 608 -27.35 -43.78 -24.06
C ASN A 608 -26.11 -43.41 -23.25
N ILE A 609 -26.21 -43.52 -21.93
CA ILE A 609 -25.09 -43.32 -21.00
C ILE A 609 -24.32 -44.65 -20.85
N GLN A 610 -22.99 -44.60 -20.89
CA GLN A 610 -22.09 -45.74 -20.68
C GLN A 610 -21.13 -45.42 -19.53
N GLN A 611 -21.29 -46.13 -18.42
CA GLN A 611 -20.43 -46.00 -17.25
C GLN A 611 -19.36 -47.11 -17.25
N GLU A 612 -18.12 -46.79 -16.89
CA GLU A 612 -17.05 -47.78 -16.84
C GLU A 612 -17.25 -48.82 -15.71
N ALA A 613 -16.66 -50.00 -15.88
CA ALA A 613 -17.17 -51.25 -15.32
C ALA A 613 -16.93 -51.52 -13.81
N SER A 614 -16.91 -50.48 -12.97
CA SER A 614 -17.10 -50.62 -11.53
C SER A 614 -18.58 -50.44 -11.18
N ALA A 615 -19.15 -51.30 -10.34
CA ALA A 615 -20.54 -51.12 -9.91
C ALA A 615 -20.60 -49.93 -8.93
N PRO A 616 -21.24 -48.80 -9.28
CA PRO A 616 -21.17 -47.60 -8.45
C PRO A 616 -21.92 -47.82 -7.14
N MET A 617 -21.33 -47.39 -6.02
CA MET A 617 -22.01 -47.45 -4.73
C MET A 617 -23.27 -46.56 -4.71
N ILE A 618 -23.27 -45.47 -5.50
CA ILE A 618 -24.41 -44.59 -5.70
C ILE A 618 -25.14 -44.98 -7.00
N ARG A 619 -26.45 -45.21 -6.89
CA ARG A 619 -27.38 -45.33 -8.00
C ARG A 619 -28.16 -44.04 -8.14
N LEU A 620 -28.08 -43.46 -9.33
CA LEU A 620 -28.81 -42.26 -9.70
C LEU A 620 -30.32 -42.57 -9.84
N GLY A 621 -31.14 -41.65 -9.38
CA GLY A 621 -32.60 -41.77 -9.30
C GLY A 621 -33.29 -41.25 -10.56
N ASN A 622 -32.62 -40.38 -11.32
CA ASN A 622 -33.12 -39.82 -12.56
C ASN A 622 -32.27 -40.35 -13.75
N PRO A 623 -32.87 -41.04 -14.74
CA PRO A 623 -32.13 -41.56 -15.90
C PRO A 623 -31.62 -40.44 -16.84
N GLU A 624 -32.01 -39.19 -16.60
CA GLU A 624 -31.48 -38.00 -17.28
C GLU A 624 -30.24 -37.41 -16.58
N GLU A 625 -29.76 -37.98 -15.46
CA GLU A 625 -28.47 -37.63 -14.85
C GLU A 625 -27.31 -38.38 -15.53
N LEU A 626 -26.31 -37.63 -16.00
CA LEU A 626 -25.03 -38.11 -16.53
C LEU A 626 -23.95 -37.95 -15.46
N PRO A 627 -23.38 -39.05 -14.92
CA PRO A 627 -22.16 -39.00 -14.12
C PRO A 627 -21.03 -38.35 -14.93
N GLN A 628 -20.25 -37.46 -14.30
CA GLN A 628 -19.11 -36.79 -14.94
C GLN A 628 -18.05 -37.77 -15.48
N ASP A 629 -17.92 -38.94 -14.84
CA ASP A 629 -17.05 -40.07 -15.19
C ASP A 629 -17.61 -41.03 -16.25
N ALA A 630 -18.84 -40.81 -16.73
CA ALA A 630 -19.48 -41.66 -17.74
C ALA A 630 -19.46 -41.02 -19.14
N HIS A 631 -19.45 -41.86 -20.17
CA HIS A 631 -19.57 -41.43 -21.55
C HIS A 631 -21.04 -41.30 -21.98
N LEU A 632 -21.39 -40.22 -22.67
CA LEU A 632 -22.69 -40.06 -23.31
C LEU A 632 -22.56 -40.29 -24.82
N ASN A 633 -23.23 -41.33 -25.32
CA ASN A 633 -23.32 -41.65 -26.73
C ASN A 633 -24.71 -41.31 -27.25
N PHE A 634 -24.83 -40.49 -28.29
CA PHE A 634 -26.12 -39.99 -28.77
C PHE A 634 -26.19 -39.84 -30.29
N PHE A 635 -27.40 -39.96 -30.84
CA PHE A 635 -27.67 -39.82 -32.26
C PHE A 635 -28.44 -38.54 -32.53
N LEU A 636 -27.93 -37.74 -33.47
CA LEU A 636 -28.56 -36.53 -33.98
C LEU A 636 -28.97 -36.72 -35.43
N LYS A 637 -30.02 -36.02 -35.85
CA LYS A 637 -30.45 -35.95 -37.26
C LYS A 637 -30.47 -34.51 -37.75
N SER A 638 -29.92 -34.29 -38.95
CA SER A 638 -30.01 -33.01 -39.66
C SER A 638 -31.43 -32.77 -40.17
N GLN A 639 -32.00 -31.61 -39.83
CA GLN A 639 -33.19 -31.05 -40.47
C GLN A 639 -32.80 -29.98 -41.48
N VAL A 640 -31.93 -29.05 -41.06
CA VAL A 640 -31.41 -27.94 -41.88
C VAL A 640 -29.90 -27.87 -41.71
N PRO A 641 -29.09 -27.94 -42.79
CA PRO A 641 -29.47 -28.51 -44.09
C PRO A 641 -29.94 -29.97 -43.94
N GLU A 642 -30.60 -30.52 -44.98
CA GLU A 642 -31.12 -31.90 -44.96
C GLU A 642 -30.04 -32.98 -44.74
N THR A 643 -28.78 -32.65 -45.00
CA THR A 643 -27.58 -33.47 -44.77
C THR A 643 -26.64 -32.74 -43.82
N PHE A 644 -25.73 -33.44 -43.13
CA PHE A 644 -24.76 -32.82 -42.22
C PHE A 644 -23.33 -32.76 -42.84
N PRO A 645 -22.87 -31.59 -43.30
CA PRO A 645 -21.52 -31.38 -43.83
C PRO A 645 -20.38 -31.80 -42.88
N PRO A 646 -19.25 -32.36 -43.39
CA PRO A 646 -18.10 -32.75 -42.56
C PRO A 646 -17.35 -31.63 -41.82
N ASN A 647 -17.73 -30.37 -42.07
CA ASN A 647 -17.17 -29.17 -41.47
C ASN A 647 -18.16 -28.43 -40.53
N GLU A 648 -19.41 -28.89 -40.43
CA GLU A 648 -20.30 -28.47 -39.34
C GLU A 648 -19.87 -29.11 -38.01
N LYS A 649 -20.32 -28.51 -36.91
CA LYS A 649 -20.02 -28.94 -35.55
C LYS A 649 -21.30 -29.08 -34.73
N VAL A 650 -21.19 -29.82 -33.63
CA VAL A 650 -22.22 -29.86 -32.59
C VAL A 650 -21.62 -29.21 -31.35
N GLU A 651 -22.23 -28.14 -30.89
CA GLU A 651 -21.77 -27.39 -29.73
C GLU A 651 -22.61 -27.74 -28.51
N LEU A 652 -21.98 -27.83 -27.34
CA LEU A 652 -22.60 -28.17 -26.07
C LEU A 652 -22.18 -27.16 -25.01
N ALA A 653 -23.13 -26.74 -24.19
CA ALA A 653 -22.88 -25.86 -23.06
C ALA A 653 -23.73 -26.27 -21.85
N THR A 654 -23.35 -25.84 -20.65
CA THR A 654 -24.26 -25.79 -19.51
C THR A 654 -25.30 -24.69 -19.71
N ALA A 655 -26.45 -24.77 -19.04
CA ALA A 655 -27.56 -23.84 -19.25
C ALA A 655 -27.18 -22.36 -19.02
N ASP A 656 -26.24 -22.11 -18.09
CA ASP A 656 -25.65 -20.84 -17.71
C ASP A 656 -24.40 -20.43 -18.53
N ASP A 657 -24.02 -21.22 -19.54
CA ASP A 657 -22.86 -21.05 -20.40
C ASP A 657 -21.49 -21.02 -19.69
N SER A 658 -21.41 -21.49 -18.43
CA SER A 658 -20.16 -21.52 -17.65
C SER A 658 -19.19 -22.63 -18.08
N PHE A 659 -19.68 -23.71 -18.68
CA PHE A 659 -18.87 -24.77 -19.29
C PHE A 659 -19.34 -25.04 -20.72
N HIS A 660 -18.39 -25.20 -21.65
CA HIS A 660 -18.67 -25.17 -23.09
C HIS A 660 -17.68 -26.03 -23.88
N VAL A 661 -18.15 -26.80 -24.87
CA VAL A 661 -17.30 -27.55 -25.82
C VAL A 661 -17.94 -27.68 -27.20
N SER A 662 -17.10 -27.72 -28.23
CA SER A 662 -17.51 -27.98 -29.62
C SER A 662 -17.01 -29.36 -30.06
N LEU A 663 -17.91 -30.22 -30.52
CA LEU A 663 -17.61 -31.53 -31.09
C LEU A 663 -17.49 -31.42 -32.61
N SER A 664 -16.46 -32.03 -33.19
CA SER A 664 -16.31 -32.14 -34.65
C SER A 664 -15.90 -33.55 -35.09
N MET A 665 -16.00 -33.83 -36.39
CA MET A 665 -15.49 -35.08 -36.98
C MET A 665 -13.95 -35.15 -36.97
N LYS A 666 -13.25 -34.01 -36.92
CA LYS A 666 -11.78 -33.96 -36.90
C LYS A 666 -11.21 -34.42 -35.55
N ASP A 667 -11.95 -34.17 -34.48
CA ASP A 667 -11.57 -34.52 -33.12
C ASP A 667 -12.01 -35.94 -32.73
N GLY A 668 -12.70 -36.65 -33.64
CA GLY A 668 -13.23 -38.01 -33.44
C GLY A 668 -14.55 -38.06 -32.66
N ASN A 669 -15.03 -36.93 -32.13
CA ASN A 669 -16.23 -36.88 -31.29
C ASN A 669 -17.54 -37.01 -32.08
N LEU A 670 -17.52 -36.74 -33.40
CA LEU A 670 -18.66 -36.95 -34.31
C LEU A 670 -18.30 -37.98 -35.40
N THR A 671 -19.24 -38.86 -35.73
CA THR A 671 -19.13 -39.84 -36.82
C THR A 671 -20.44 -39.92 -37.59
N LEU A 672 -20.42 -39.89 -38.92
CA LEU A 672 -21.63 -40.09 -39.73
C LEU A 672 -22.03 -41.56 -39.77
N GLN A 673 -23.29 -41.87 -39.47
CA GLN A 673 -23.92 -43.15 -39.80
C GLN A 673 -24.37 -43.18 -41.27
N ASP A 674 -24.93 -42.05 -41.72
CA ASP A 674 -25.36 -41.77 -43.08
C ASP A 674 -25.25 -40.25 -43.32
N SER A 675 -25.64 -39.75 -44.50
CA SER A 675 -25.50 -38.32 -44.82
C SER A 675 -26.40 -37.38 -44.00
N LYS A 676 -27.38 -37.90 -43.24
CA LYS A 676 -28.34 -37.15 -42.43
C LYS A 676 -28.27 -37.44 -40.93
N THR A 677 -27.65 -38.56 -40.54
CA THR A 677 -27.61 -39.06 -39.16
C THR A 677 -26.18 -39.09 -38.61
N ILE A 678 -25.97 -38.38 -37.50
CA ILE A 678 -24.68 -38.20 -36.82
C ILE A 678 -24.71 -38.99 -35.51
N PHE A 679 -23.69 -39.81 -35.28
CA PHE A 679 -23.34 -40.36 -33.96
C PHE A 679 -22.37 -39.41 -33.26
N ALA A 680 -22.67 -39.04 -32.01
CA ALA A 680 -21.89 -38.13 -31.20
C ALA A 680 -21.48 -38.80 -29.88
N VAL A 681 -20.25 -38.52 -29.45
CA VAL A 681 -19.65 -39.03 -28.21
C VAL A 681 -19.21 -37.84 -27.36
N LEU A 682 -19.64 -37.82 -26.09
CA LEU A 682 -19.22 -36.86 -25.07
C LEU A 682 -18.55 -37.60 -23.90
N ASP A 683 -17.38 -37.10 -23.51
CA ASP A 683 -16.62 -37.45 -22.32
C ASP A 683 -16.53 -36.18 -21.45
N PRO A 684 -17.39 -36.00 -20.43
CA PRO A 684 -17.49 -34.75 -19.70
C PRO A 684 -16.21 -34.41 -18.94
N MET A 685 -15.61 -35.39 -18.27
CA MET A 685 -14.33 -35.23 -17.55
C MET A 685 -13.20 -34.70 -18.45
N LYS A 686 -13.10 -35.18 -19.69
CA LYS A 686 -12.07 -34.78 -20.67
C LYS A 686 -12.39 -33.48 -21.42
N LEU A 687 -13.67 -33.24 -21.72
CA LEU A 687 -14.09 -32.19 -22.67
C LEU A 687 -14.65 -30.92 -21.99
N LEU A 688 -15.23 -31.04 -20.79
CA LEU A 688 -15.74 -29.92 -19.98
C LEU A 688 -14.94 -29.73 -18.68
N GLY A 689 -14.24 -30.76 -18.23
CA GLY A 689 -13.33 -30.72 -17.08
C GLY A 689 -13.99 -31.01 -15.73
N PRO A 690 -13.19 -31.21 -14.67
CA PRO A 690 -13.66 -31.73 -13.37
C PRO A 690 -14.59 -30.80 -12.61
N SER A 691 -14.69 -29.52 -13.00
CA SER A 691 -15.56 -28.55 -12.35
C SER A 691 -16.98 -28.51 -12.95
N ALA A 692 -17.23 -29.10 -14.12
CA ALA A 692 -18.48 -28.95 -14.86
C ALA A 692 -19.66 -29.76 -14.27
N PHE A 693 -20.84 -29.14 -14.22
CA PHE A 693 -22.11 -29.71 -13.74
C PHE A 693 -23.32 -28.91 -14.26
N GLY A 694 -24.53 -29.44 -14.09
CA GLY A 694 -25.80 -28.81 -14.45
C GLY A 694 -26.36 -29.24 -15.81
N LEU A 695 -27.51 -28.67 -16.17
CA LEU A 695 -28.24 -29.01 -17.39
C LEU A 695 -27.41 -28.66 -18.64
N LEU A 696 -27.07 -29.68 -19.44
CA LEU A 696 -26.44 -29.52 -20.73
C LEU A 696 -27.47 -29.27 -21.83
N LYS A 697 -27.18 -28.26 -22.65
CA LYS A 697 -27.84 -27.91 -23.92
C LYS A 697 -26.88 -28.20 -25.09
N PHE A 698 -27.42 -28.49 -26.26
CA PHE A 698 -26.67 -28.69 -27.51
C PHE A 698 -27.26 -27.86 -28.66
N ARG A 699 -26.44 -27.45 -29.62
CA ARG A 699 -26.87 -26.81 -30.89
C ARG A 699 -25.98 -27.23 -32.06
N ALA A 700 -26.45 -26.96 -33.28
CA ALA A 700 -25.61 -27.04 -34.46
C ALA A 700 -24.77 -25.76 -34.61
N VAL A 701 -23.59 -25.86 -35.22
CA VAL A 701 -22.83 -24.70 -35.70
C VAL A 701 -22.41 -24.95 -37.14
N GLY A 702 -22.79 -24.01 -38.01
CA GLY A 702 -22.63 -24.07 -39.45
C GLY A 702 -21.18 -24.08 -39.92
N ALA A 703 -20.97 -24.49 -41.17
CA ALA A 703 -19.68 -24.44 -41.85
C ALA A 703 -19.08 -23.02 -41.97
N ASP A 704 -19.95 -22.02 -41.94
CA ASP A 704 -19.74 -20.57 -41.93
C ASP A 704 -19.65 -19.97 -40.53
N GLY A 705 -20.01 -20.73 -39.49
CA GLY A 705 -20.11 -20.29 -38.10
C GLY A 705 -21.53 -19.87 -37.66
N VAL A 706 -22.57 -20.00 -38.50
CA VAL A 706 -23.94 -19.66 -38.10
C VAL A 706 -24.44 -20.63 -37.03
N GLU A 707 -24.93 -20.09 -35.91
CA GLU A 707 -25.31 -20.86 -34.74
C GLU A 707 -26.79 -21.29 -34.78
N GLY A 708 -27.07 -22.56 -34.50
CA GLY A 708 -28.42 -23.12 -34.39
C GLY A 708 -29.10 -22.88 -33.04
N ASP A 709 -30.36 -23.26 -32.94
CA ASP A 709 -31.12 -23.21 -31.69
C ASP A 709 -30.58 -24.19 -30.63
N TRP A 710 -30.47 -23.71 -29.38
CA TRP A 710 -30.15 -24.55 -28.22
C TRP A 710 -31.30 -25.50 -27.89
N GLN A 711 -30.98 -26.79 -27.76
CA GLN A 711 -31.90 -27.88 -27.39
C GLN A 711 -31.38 -28.59 -26.12
N PRO A 712 -32.25 -29.08 -25.22
CA PRO A 712 -31.82 -29.80 -24.02
C PRO A 712 -31.20 -31.17 -24.37
N LEU A 713 -30.17 -31.58 -23.63
CA LEU A 713 -29.48 -32.87 -23.82
C LEU A 713 -29.60 -33.81 -22.62
N VAL A 714 -29.09 -33.42 -21.44
CA VAL A 714 -28.93 -34.27 -20.24
C VAL A 714 -28.56 -33.39 -19.03
N ASN A 715 -28.69 -33.86 -17.78
CA ASN A 715 -28.16 -33.16 -16.60
C ASN A 715 -26.77 -33.73 -16.22
N LEU A 716 -25.71 -32.92 -16.22
CA LEU A 716 -24.37 -33.35 -15.82
C LEU A 716 -24.21 -33.27 -14.29
N VAL A 717 -23.91 -34.38 -13.62
CA VAL A 717 -23.76 -34.42 -12.15
C VAL A 717 -22.41 -34.99 -11.71
N ARG A 718 -21.80 -34.37 -10.71
CA ARG A 718 -20.55 -34.83 -10.10
C ARG A 718 -20.88 -35.77 -8.95
N VAL A 719 -20.43 -37.01 -9.06
CA VAL A 719 -20.73 -38.07 -8.09
C VAL A 719 -19.54 -38.23 -7.11
N PRO A 720 -19.77 -38.27 -5.78
CA PRO A 720 -18.72 -38.49 -4.78
C PRO A 720 -18.35 -39.98 -4.65
N GLU A 721 -17.13 -40.26 -4.21
CA GLU A 721 -16.64 -41.63 -4.00
C GLU A 721 -16.89 -42.07 -2.56
N LEU A 722 -17.82 -43.00 -2.34
CA LEU A 722 -18.11 -43.53 -1.00
C LEU A 722 -17.22 -44.75 -0.68
N LYS A 723 -16.75 -44.87 0.56
CA LYS A 723 -15.81 -45.92 0.99
C LYS A 723 -16.39 -46.87 2.02
N ALA A 724 -16.85 -46.36 3.16
CA ALA A 724 -17.43 -47.18 4.24
C ALA A 724 -18.32 -46.36 5.19
N VAL A 725 -19.19 -47.03 5.94
CA VAL A 725 -19.93 -46.46 7.08
C VAL A 725 -19.51 -47.17 8.36
N HIS A 726 -19.09 -46.40 9.36
CA HIS A 726 -18.65 -46.90 10.67
C HIS A 726 -19.69 -46.57 11.75
N CYS A 727 -20.27 -47.58 12.39
CA CYS A 727 -21.27 -47.39 13.45
C CYS A 727 -20.76 -47.86 14.81
N PRO A 728 -21.04 -47.13 15.92
CA PRO A 728 -20.69 -47.57 17.26
C PRO A 728 -21.63 -48.68 17.76
N THR A 729 -21.06 -49.74 18.32
CA THR A 729 -21.81 -50.91 18.82
C THR A 729 -22.51 -50.60 20.15
N ALA A 730 -23.83 -50.78 20.21
CA ALA A 730 -24.63 -50.47 21.40
C ALA A 730 -24.50 -51.56 22.50
N LEU A 731 -24.20 -51.15 23.74
CA LEU A 731 -24.19 -52.02 24.92
C LEU A 731 -25.59 -52.11 25.57
N PRO A 732 -26.06 -53.31 25.97
CA PRO A 732 -27.40 -53.50 26.54
C PRO A 732 -27.51 -53.03 28.00
N LYS A 733 -28.64 -52.43 28.37
CA LYS A 733 -28.96 -51.99 29.74
C LYS A 733 -29.90 -52.96 30.45
N ALA A 734 -29.68 -53.14 31.77
CA ALA A 734 -30.46 -53.98 32.67
C ALA A 734 -31.72 -53.26 33.23
N PRO A 735 -32.72 -53.97 33.78
CA PRO A 735 -34.06 -53.42 34.03
C PRO A 735 -34.23 -52.63 35.34
N ALA A 736 -35.30 -51.83 35.38
CA ALA A 736 -35.58 -50.85 36.44
C ALA A 736 -36.33 -51.42 37.68
N LYS A 737 -36.36 -50.62 38.76
CA LYS A 737 -37.29 -50.72 39.90
C LYS A 737 -37.87 -49.34 40.26
N THR A 738 -38.95 -49.37 41.05
CA THR A 738 -39.97 -48.31 41.20
C THR A 738 -39.95 -47.61 42.57
N VAL A 739 -40.96 -46.74 42.80
CA VAL A 739 -41.33 -46.00 44.04
C VAL A 739 -40.66 -44.61 44.17
N ALA A 740 -41.32 -43.56 44.71
CA ALA A 740 -42.58 -42.87 44.36
C ALA A 740 -42.94 -41.86 45.48
N THR A 741 -43.36 -40.63 45.12
CA THR A 741 -43.92 -39.58 46.03
C THR A 741 -42.98 -39.06 47.15
N GLU A 742 -43.15 -37.89 47.77
CA GLU A 742 -44.32 -36.96 47.86
C GLU A 742 -43.95 -35.45 47.74
N ARG A 743 -44.64 -34.53 48.45
CA ARG A 743 -44.87 -33.09 48.09
C ARG A 743 -44.05 -32.01 48.86
N GLU A 744 -43.95 -30.84 48.22
CA GLU A 744 -44.16 -29.40 48.63
C GLU A 744 -44.46 -29.03 50.11
N PRO A 745 -44.37 -27.73 50.57
CA PRO A 745 -44.55 -26.46 49.81
C PRO A 745 -43.72 -25.17 50.16
N GLU A 746 -43.83 -24.17 49.27
CA GLU A 746 -43.98 -22.69 49.41
C GLU A 746 -43.00 -21.70 50.11
N GLY A 747 -42.88 -20.50 49.49
CA GLY A 747 -42.71 -19.16 50.13
C GLY A 747 -41.39 -18.39 49.84
N GLY A 748 -41.36 -17.12 49.39
CA GLY A 748 -42.40 -16.19 48.88
C GLY A 748 -41.91 -14.71 48.72
N ALA A 749 -42.62 -13.89 47.91
CA ALA A 749 -42.53 -12.40 47.74
C ALA A 749 -41.22 -11.78 47.15
N SER A 750 -41.19 -10.86 46.15
CA SER A 750 -41.79 -9.50 45.91
C SER A 750 -40.81 -8.35 46.32
N THR A 751 -40.50 -7.25 45.60
CA THR A 751 -40.94 -6.69 44.28
C THR A 751 -40.08 -5.47 43.81
N LYS A 752 -40.11 -5.14 42.49
CA LYS A 752 -39.98 -3.78 41.86
C LYS A 752 -38.58 -3.08 41.87
N GLU A 753 -38.28 -2.06 41.02
CA GLU A 753 -39.06 -1.27 40.02
C GLU A 753 -38.15 -0.88 38.79
N VAL A 754 -38.58 -1.10 37.53
CA VAL A 754 -38.96 -0.08 36.48
C VAL A 754 -37.83 0.87 36.00
N THR A 755 -37.49 0.96 34.71
CA THR A 755 -38.24 1.73 33.67
C THR A 755 -37.91 1.28 32.21
N ALA A 756 -38.89 1.40 31.29
CA ALA A 756 -38.84 1.18 29.83
C ALA A 756 -39.86 2.17 29.16
N PRO A 757 -40.29 2.15 27.85
CA PRO A 757 -40.22 1.16 26.75
C PRO A 757 -39.63 1.75 25.42
N ILE A 758 -39.75 1.25 24.18
CA ILE A 758 -40.87 0.82 23.27
C ILE A 758 -40.25 -0.15 22.22
N LYS A 759 -40.63 -1.44 22.09
CA LYS A 759 -41.71 -2.07 21.24
C LYS A 759 -41.57 -1.80 19.72
N THR A 760 -41.86 -2.70 18.77
CA THR A 760 -42.66 -3.97 18.70
C THR A 760 -41.82 -5.13 18.11
N ALA A 761 -41.94 -6.41 18.53
CA ALA A 761 -43.03 -7.39 18.36
C ALA A 761 -43.22 -7.85 16.89
N THR A 762 -43.47 -9.13 16.54
CA THR A 762 -43.79 -10.40 17.28
C THR A 762 -43.40 -11.60 16.34
N GLU A 763 -43.46 -12.91 16.57
CA GLU A 763 -44.03 -13.89 17.55
C GLU A 763 -43.18 -15.19 17.38
N LYS A 764 -42.28 -15.59 18.31
CA LYS A 764 -42.47 -16.48 19.49
C LYS A 764 -42.27 -17.99 19.23
N ASP A 765 -41.18 -18.52 19.78
CA ASP A 765 -40.93 -19.94 20.09
C ASP A 765 -41.59 -20.32 21.43
N PRO A 766 -41.96 -21.60 21.65
CA PRO A 766 -41.68 -22.19 22.97
C PRO A 766 -41.32 -23.71 22.97
N ALA A 767 -40.08 -23.98 23.38
CA ALA A 767 -39.69 -25.02 24.36
C ALA A 767 -39.99 -26.52 24.10
N ASP A 768 -38.87 -27.26 23.93
CA ASP A 768 -38.47 -28.40 24.79
C ASP A 768 -39.27 -29.73 24.74
N LYS A 769 -38.67 -30.77 24.11
CA LYS A 769 -38.35 -32.06 24.75
C LYS A 769 -37.59 -33.08 23.88
N ASN A 770 -36.95 -34.03 24.58
CA ASN A 770 -36.38 -35.29 24.08
C ASN A 770 -35.26 -35.21 23.02
N SER A 771 -34.06 -34.85 23.49
CA SER A 771 -32.84 -35.44 22.91
C SER A 771 -32.83 -36.96 23.18
N ALA A 772 -33.13 -37.74 22.14
CA ALA A 772 -32.92 -39.18 22.11
C ALA A 772 -31.74 -39.47 21.17
N THR A 773 -30.55 -39.70 21.74
CA THR A 773 -29.32 -39.92 20.98
C THR A 773 -29.37 -41.22 20.17
N ASN A 774 -29.81 -41.12 18.92
CA ASN A 774 -29.58 -42.15 17.91
C ASN A 774 -28.06 -42.30 17.71
N PRO A 775 -27.50 -43.52 17.59
CA PRO A 775 -26.08 -43.70 17.33
C PRO A 775 -25.75 -43.13 15.94
N GLN A 776 -25.07 -41.99 15.92
CA GLN A 776 -24.51 -41.42 14.69
C GLN A 776 -23.40 -42.34 14.18
N CYS A 777 -23.43 -42.63 12.89
CA CYS A 777 -22.38 -43.36 12.20
C CYS A 777 -21.52 -42.39 11.39
N VAL A 778 -20.30 -42.78 11.03
CA VAL A 778 -19.40 -41.96 10.21
C VAL A 778 -19.27 -42.57 8.83
N LEU A 779 -19.79 -41.88 7.81
CA LEU A 779 -19.55 -42.16 6.40
C LEU A 779 -18.16 -41.62 6.04
N THR A 780 -17.33 -42.44 5.40
CA THR A 780 -16.06 -42.01 4.82
C THR A 780 -16.09 -42.10 3.29
N GLY A 781 -15.39 -41.17 2.64
CA GLY A 781 -15.38 -41.04 1.18
C GLY A 781 -14.59 -39.81 0.72
N ASP A 782 -14.42 -39.66 -0.59
CA ASP A 782 -13.77 -38.52 -1.21
C ASP A 782 -14.80 -37.62 -1.93
N LYS A 783 -14.51 -36.32 -1.98
CA LYS A 783 -15.39 -35.28 -2.55
C LYS A 783 -16.79 -35.21 -1.91
N LEU A 784 -16.93 -35.55 -0.63
CA LEU A 784 -18.22 -35.58 0.09
C LEU A 784 -19.01 -34.24 0.04
N PHE A 785 -18.34 -33.10 -0.24
CA PHE A 785 -18.98 -31.81 -0.49
C PHE A 785 -19.92 -31.76 -1.71
N LEU A 786 -19.81 -32.72 -2.64
CA LEU A 786 -20.73 -32.89 -3.77
C LEU A 786 -22.12 -33.36 -3.34
N ILE A 787 -22.30 -33.71 -2.07
CA ILE A 787 -23.58 -34.01 -1.45
C ILE A 787 -24.21 -32.71 -0.94
N ASP A 788 -25.52 -32.58 -1.13
CA ASP A 788 -26.37 -31.61 -0.44
C ASP A 788 -26.85 -32.18 0.90
N ALA A 789 -27.54 -33.32 0.87
CA ALA A 789 -28.09 -33.96 2.07
C ALA A 789 -28.07 -35.50 2.02
N ILE A 790 -27.97 -36.12 3.20
CA ILE A 790 -28.04 -37.58 3.39
C ILE A 790 -29.16 -37.94 4.37
N SER A 791 -29.92 -38.99 4.07
CA SER A 791 -30.94 -39.55 4.95
C SER A 791 -30.84 -41.08 5.03
N ALA A 792 -31.29 -41.66 6.15
CA ALA A 792 -31.51 -43.10 6.31
C ALA A 792 -32.94 -43.53 5.93
N ASP A 793 -33.66 -42.65 5.22
CA ASP A 793 -35.08 -42.76 4.91
C ASP A 793 -35.41 -42.03 3.58
N PRO A 794 -36.19 -42.63 2.66
CA PRO A 794 -36.43 -42.08 1.32
C PRO A 794 -37.17 -40.75 1.32
N ASP A 795 -37.99 -40.47 2.33
CA ASP A 795 -38.79 -39.25 2.42
C ASP A 795 -37.99 -38.07 3.03
N PHE A 796 -36.69 -38.25 3.28
CA PHE A 796 -35.79 -37.25 3.88
C PHE A 796 -36.29 -36.68 5.23
N ALA A 797 -37.09 -37.45 5.98
CA ALA A 797 -37.75 -36.99 7.20
C ALA A 797 -36.79 -36.54 8.33
N ASN A 798 -35.54 -37.02 8.34
CA ASN A 798 -34.48 -36.61 9.26
C ASN A 798 -33.13 -36.60 8.51
N PRO A 799 -32.81 -35.54 7.75
CA PRO A 799 -31.62 -35.50 6.92
C PRO A 799 -30.44 -34.83 7.64
N VAL A 800 -29.22 -35.13 7.19
CA VAL A 800 -28.00 -34.36 7.49
C VAL A 800 -27.59 -33.62 6.23
N THR A 801 -27.67 -32.29 6.27
CA THR A 801 -27.15 -31.40 5.22
C THR A 801 -25.63 -31.25 5.35
N VAL A 802 -24.91 -31.22 4.23
CA VAL A 802 -23.46 -30.99 4.18
C VAL A 802 -23.21 -29.47 4.03
N PRO A 803 -22.47 -28.84 4.97
CA PRO A 803 -22.21 -27.40 4.90
C PRO A 803 -21.42 -26.96 3.66
N ASP A 804 -21.58 -25.70 3.28
CA ASP A 804 -20.72 -25.07 2.28
C ASP A 804 -19.27 -25.00 2.79
N GLY A 805 -18.30 -25.23 1.90
CA GLY A 805 -16.88 -25.27 2.27
C GLY A 805 -16.46 -26.52 3.05
N PHE A 806 -17.28 -27.58 3.10
CA PHE A 806 -16.89 -28.87 3.68
C PHE A 806 -15.69 -29.49 2.93
N VAL A 807 -14.64 -29.87 3.66
CA VAL A 807 -13.39 -30.41 3.08
C VAL A 807 -12.96 -31.76 3.67
N ASP A 808 -13.69 -32.28 4.66
CA ASP A 808 -13.33 -33.52 5.35
C ASP A 808 -13.72 -34.78 4.56
N ALA A 809 -12.91 -35.83 4.70
CA ALA A 809 -13.17 -37.15 4.11
C ALA A 809 -14.12 -38.03 4.96
N ALA A 810 -14.77 -37.45 5.98
CA ALA A 810 -15.59 -38.15 6.96
C ALA A 810 -16.78 -37.29 7.43
N LEU A 811 -18.00 -37.81 7.36
CA LEU A 811 -19.24 -37.12 7.67
C LEU A 811 -20.10 -37.93 8.65
N SER A 812 -20.63 -37.28 9.69
CA SER A 812 -21.57 -37.91 10.64
C SER A 812 -22.96 -38.02 10.05
N ILE A 813 -23.53 -39.22 10.03
CA ILE A 813 -24.80 -39.57 9.36
C ILE A 813 -25.74 -40.37 10.29
N PRO A 814 -27.06 -40.38 10.03
CA PRO A 814 -27.96 -41.34 10.66
C PRO A 814 -27.57 -42.79 10.28
N SER A 815 -27.82 -43.73 11.20
CA SER A 815 -27.53 -45.15 10.96
C SER A 815 -28.40 -45.71 9.81
N PRO A 816 -27.81 -46.25 8.73
CA PRO A 816 -28.55 -46.67 7.54
C PRO A 816 -29.42 -47.90 7.76
N LYS A 817 -30.70 -47.81 7.39
CA LYS A 817 -31.63 -48.95 7.42
C LYS A 817 -31.22 -49.97 6.35
N GLY A 818 -30.75 -51.14 6.78
CA GLY A 818 -30.37 -52.24 5.87
C GLY A 818 -29.11 -52.01 5.03
N GLY A 819 -28.27 -51.01 5.37
CA GLY A 819 -27.06 -50.67 4.61
C GLY A 819 -27.28 -49.73 3.41
N THR A 820 -28.52 -49.25 3.22
CA THR A 820 -28.85 -48.24 2.20
C THR A 820 -28.91 -46.84 2.82
N LEU A 821 -28.38 -45.85 2.11
CA LEU A 821 -28.54 -44.42 2.35
C LEU A 821 -29.28 -43.78 1.17
N TYR A 822 -29.96 -42.67 1.43
CA TYR A 822 -30.57 -41.81 0.42
C TYR A 822 -29.79 -40.49 0.38
N ILE A 823 -29.44 -40.03 -0.81
CA ILE A 823 -28.51 -38.90 -1.03
C ILE A 823 -29.13 -37.92 -2.03
N LYS A 824 -29.07 -36.64 -1.73
CA LYS A 824 -29.28 -35.53 -2.69
C LYS A 824 -27.90 -35.00 -3.10
N LEU A 825 -27.66 -34.87 -4.40
CA LEU A 825 -26.42 -34.26 -4.89
C LEU A 825 -26.57 -32.73 -4.87
N ARG A 826 -25.46 -32.02 -4.72
CA ARG A 826 -25.45 -30.55 -4.78
C ARG A 826 -25.75 -30.02 -6.19
N ASP A 827 -25.50 -30.85 -7.20
CA ASP A 827 -25.70 -30.56 -8.63
C ASP A 827 -27.15 -30.86 -9.09
N ASP A 828 -27.86 -31.73 -8.35
CA ASP A 828 -29.31 -31.95 -8.46
C ASP A 828 -29.88 -32.25 -7.05
N PRO A 829 -30.25 -31.20 -6.29
CA PRO A 829 -30.84 -31.36 -4.97
C PRO A 829 -32.35 -31.70 -5.04
N ALA A 830 -32.96 -31.78 -6.22
CA ALA A 830 -34.34 -32.22 -6.37
C ALA A 830 -34.41 -33.76 -6.38
N THR A 831 -33.55 -34.41 -7.15
CA THR A 831 -33.48 -35.87 -7.30
C THR A 831 -33.03 -36.59 -6.02
N VAL A 832 -33.59 -37.77 -5.77
CA VAL A 832 -33.19 -38.67 -4.65
C VAL A 832 -32.43 -39.87 -5.19
N ASN A 833 -31.15 -39.94 -4.87
CA ASN A 833 -30.22 -41.00 -5.25
C ASN A 833 -30.09 -42.03 -4.13
N THR A 834 -29.78 -43.28 -4.45
CA THR A 834 -29.64 -44.38 -3.46
C THR A 834 -28.22 -44.90 -3.39
N ALA A 835 -27.65 -44.99 -2.20
CA ALA A 835 -26.28 -45.46 -1.97
C ALA A 835 -26.26 -46.74 -1.14
N VAL A 836 -25.47 -47.73 -1.57
CA VAL A 836 -25.22 -48.98 -0.85
C VAL A 836 -23.73 -49.03 -0.48
N VAL A 837 -23.43 -48.87 0.81
CA VAL A 837 -22.06 -48.64 1.30
C VAL A 837 -21.65 -49.74 2.30
N PRO A 838 -20.40 -50.26 2.24
CA PRO A 838 -19.92 -51.24 3.20
C PRO A 838 -20.03 -50.77 4.66
N MET A 839 -20.76 -51.54 5.48
CA MET A 839 -20.90 -51.33 6.91
C MET A 839 -19.73 -51.97 7.64
N LEU A 840 -18.90 -51.17 8.31
CA LEU A 840 -17.79 -51.62 9.14
C LEU A 840 -18.11 -51.39 10.62
N ALA A 841 -17.89 -52.42 11.44
CA ALA A 841 -17.89 -52.25 12.89
C ALA A 841 -16.66 -51.44 13.30
N ALA A 842 -16.83 -50.48 14.21
CA ALA A 842 -15.70 -49.75 14.78
C ALA A 842 -14.73 -50.74 15.46
N GLN A 843 -13.45 -50.69 15.08
CA GLN A 843 -12.39 -51.37 15.82
C GLN A 843 -12.19 -50.68 17.18
N PRO A 844 -11.91 -51.45 18.25
CA PRO A 844 -11.78 -50.92 19.62
C PRO A 844 -10.44 -50.20 19.88
#